data_AF-A0A820LQ33-F1
#
_entry.id   AF-A0A820LQ33-F1
#
_cell.length_a   1.000
_cell.length_b   1.000
_cell.length_c   1.000
_cell.angle_alpha   90.00
_cell.angle_beta   90.00
_cell.angle_gamma   90.00
#
_symmetry.space_group_name_H-M   'P 1'
#
loop_
_entity.id
_entity.type
_entity.pdbx_description
1 polymer ?
#
loop_
_entity_poly.entity_id
_entity_poly.type
_entity_poly.pdbx_seq_one_letter_code
_entity_poly.pdbx_strand_id
1 'polypeptide(L)'
;MDNEVLITNQPIVIDNGSGMIKAGFAGDPIPKINFPNYVGRPKHVRVMAGGLEGDIFIGPKAEEYRGLLNIAHPMEHGIVQDWNDMEKIWTYIYSKDQLRSASEEHPVLLTEAPLNPRKNREKAAEIFFETFNVPALFISMQAILSLYASGRTTGVVLDSGDGVTHAVPIYEGFAMPHSILRNDVAGRDVTRYLKLLLRKEGYAFKTTAEFEIVKSIKERVCFLSPTAQKDETSQGDKSQFTLPDGTSIELGTSRFRAPEVLFNPELMGEECEGIHEILSGSIQRSDMDLRRTLYQNIVLSGGSTLFRGFGDRLLGELKRIAPKEVKIKISAPRERLYSTWIGGSILASLDTFKKIWITKREYDTEGAKEKEQQTGKMSAKMSQRRRQLDNKRSSAINNEQTNGNPAIFAAAAAARRRNQHRHFPSSNRSRFEYILKSLMKKKFPITIPSYLITVITGLIMSFVLYRVVVTVINYRSQYEYTNIPIKLPKLIDVNDTAPKSSPERFWGTYRSNLYFGLKHRSARSLSGGLMWFDYSKLQQTPDRFLRHWCDQNDRLKYGWNYHDGETFGVEQINDDNLQINVQWLKQISGEHGGDWTTRISVTPQSLNRTVPISLFFYFHHDLPWIDEISSISTQSPDILTVRGQTNELDGFTIKIKLNTNTNQLIARTLTDVFQLERIHESLLAKLVTNSNEQTHVLLAEQPFKDFEHNTFFIQLTLKQPLANEMFSFDIIYQSDSSNNEREQDLTGFYFNEEITRLQKQFDERFENIFQLKTKQNMDAKKIQFAKSTLSNLIGGVSYFTGKSLVAKANQKIPDEYWPANLYTAVPSRSFFPRGFLWDEGFHNLLIARWNKNITVEIISHWLDLLNDNGWIPREVILGGEARARVPAEFVVQYTSNANPPTFFLTIEYLLKTNTNNHLFTLPFIQRLEKWYQWYNRTQYGSLPLSYRWRGRNASSIYELNPKTLTSGLDDYPRASHPTDAERHLDLRCWMTLASTVIGKLYSIINNEETNRYLNYAQLLSNNDELDQLHWSEQYGMYADYGLHTDHVQLQRVPMGKPNPQQLQQPTHMVRQVTRQADLTVKYVKHFGYVSLFPLMTRVLNPQSLKLEKILNDLQNPSLLWTQYGLRSLAQSSSLYGIRNTEHDPPYWRGAIWINMNYMILSSLQHYAKIPGPYSEKARQIYGQLRTNLITNMFRVYEKTGHVWEQYDDKTGNGQGSHPFTGWSSLIVLIMSELYDE
;
A
#
# COMPACT_ATOMS: atom_id res chain seq x y z
N MET A 1 11.84 -48.70 -13.77
CA MET A 1 12.22 -48.21 -15.12
C MET A 1 11.02 -47.64 -15.88
N ASP A 2 9.78 -47.88 -15.44
CA ASP A 2 8.56 -47.48 -16.21
C ASP A 2 8.24 -45.99 -16.24
N ASN A 3 8.70 -45.21 -15.25
CA ASN A 3 8.41 -43.78 -15.15
C ASN A 3 9.26 -42.89 -16.09
N GLU A 4 10.41 -43.37 -16.59
CA GLU A 4 11.21 -42.59 -17.58
C GLU A 4 10.64 -42.70 -19.00
N VAL A 5 9.92 -43.80 -19.31
CA VAL A 5 9.31 -44.03 -20.62
C VAL A 5 8.07 -43.14 -20.81
N LEU A 6 7.23 -42.97 -19.78
CA LEU A 6 6.03 -42.12 -19.79
C LEU A 6 6.33 -40.64 -20.08
N ILE A 7 7.48 -40.13 -19.66
CA ILE A 7 7.91 -38.72 -19.85
C ILE A 7 8.29 -38.44 -21.33
N THR A 8 8.45 -39.47 -22.15
CA THR A 8 8.82 -39.33 -23.58
C THR A 8 7.65 -39.31 -24.55
N ASN A 9 6.43 -39.53 -24.06
CA ASN A 9 5.21 -39.49 -24.87
C ASN A 9 4.91 -38.06 -25.39
N GLN A 10 4.19 -38.01 -26.52
CA GLN A 10 3.84 -36.76 -27.18
C GLN A 10 2.94 -35.89 -26.26
N PRO A 11 3.32 -34.63 -25.95
CA PRO A 11 2.51 -33.79 -25.07
C PRO A 11 1.15 -33.41 -25.67
N ILE A 12 0.16 -33.20 -24.80
CA ILE A 12 -1.16 -32.68 -25.13
C ILE A 12 -1.20 -31.18 -24.81
N VAL A 13 -1.74 -30.39 -25.73
CA VAL A 13 -1.90 -28.94 -25.59
C VAL A 13 -3.36 -28.61 -25.41
N ILE A 14 -3.71 -28.02 -24.26
CA ILE A 14 -5.07 -27.58 -23.92
C ILE A 14 -5.06 -26.05 -23.76
N ASP A 15 -5.68 -25.36 -24.72
CA ASP A 15 -5.92 -23.92 -24.64
C ASP A 15 -7.29 -23.65 -24.00
N ASN A 16 -7.25 -23.23 -22.73
CA ASN A 16 -8.43 -22.87 -21.95
C ASN A 16 -8.94 -21.48 -22.36
N GLY A 17 -9.87 -21.45 -23.31
CA GLY A 17 -10.63 -20.24 -23.62
C GLY A 17 -11.93 -20.17 -22.83
N SER A 18 -12.32 -18.96 -22.42
CA SER A 18 -13.59 -18.73 -21.71
C SER A 18 -14.82 -19.06 -22.55
N GLY A 19 -14.74 -18.90 -23.87
CA GLY A 19 -15.83 -19.21 -24.80
C GLY A 19 -15.65 -20.53 -25.56
N MET A 20 -14.43 -20.83 -26.02
CA MET A 20 -14.10 -22.03 -26.80
C MET A 20 -12.84 -22.68 -26.24
N ILE A 21 -12.90 -23.97 -26.00
CA ILE A 21 -11.74 -24.78 -25.59
C ILE A 21 -11.13 -25.46 -26.81
N LYS A 22 -9.80 -25.53 -26.85
CA LYS A 22 -9.06 -26.13 -27.97
C LYS A 22 -8.06 -27.12 -27.44
N ALA A 23 -8.05 -28.32 -28.01
CA ALA A 23 -7.17 -29.39 -27.59
C ALA A 23 -6.60 -30.18 -28.76
N GLY A 24 -5.43 -30.76 -28.57
CA GLY A 24 -4.78 -31.64 -29.54
C GLY A 24 -3.36 -32.03 -29.11
N PHE A 25 -2.66 -32.77 -29.97
CA PHE A 25 -1.30 -33.21 -29.72
C PHE A 25 -0.28 -32.17 -30.20
N ALA A 26 0.86 -32.08 -29.52
CA ALA A 26 1.96 -31.21 -29.89
C ALA A 26 2.55 -31.57 -31.26
N GLY A 27 2.80 -30.60 -32.13
CA GLY A 27 3.32 -30.79 -33.49
C GLY A 27 2.24 -30.82 -34.57
N ASP A 28 0.95 -30.91 -34.20
CA ASP A 28 -0.15 -30.73 -35.16
C ASP A 28 -0.30 -29.24 -35.53
N PRO A 29 -0.64 -28.91 -36.80
CA PRO A 29 -0.75 -27.52 -37.26
C PRO A 29 -2.05 -26.81 -36.85
N ILE A 30 -3.11 -27.56 -36.53
CA ILE A 30 -4.44 -27.05 -36.16
C ILE A 30 -4.95 -27.91 -34.99
N PRO A 31 -5.69 -27.34 -34.00
CA PRO A 31 -6.28 -28.15 -32.94
C PRO A 31 -7.25 -29.18 -33.51
N LYS A 32 -7.10 -30.44 -33.08
CA LYS A 32 -8.02 -31.53 -33.47
C LYS A 32 -9.42 -31.33 -32.89
N ILE A 33 -9.48 -30.76 -31.69
CA ILE A 33 -10.71 -30.56 -30.93
C ILE A 33 -10.95 -29.07 -30.74
N ASN A 34 -12.16 -28.63 -31.09
CA ASN A 34 -12.62 -27.27 -30.90
C ASN A 34 -14.13 -27.32 -30.60
N PHE A 35 -14.52 -27.03 -29.36
CA PHE A 35 -15.92 -27.00 -28.94
C PHE A 35 -16.14 -25.90 -27.89
N PRO A 36 -17.38 -25.44 -27.67
CA PRO A 36 -17.63 -24.35 -26.74
C PRO A 36 -17.47 -24.77 -25.28
N ASN A 37 -16.91 -23.88 -24.47
CA ASN A 37 -16.62 -24.13 -23.06
C ASN A 37 -17.87 -23.85 -22.19
N TYR A 38 -18.81 -24.79 -22.21
CA TYR A 38 -19.98 -24.79 -21.33
C TYR A 38 -20.50 -26.20 -21.08
N VAL A 39 -21.30 -26.35 -20.01
CA VAL A 39 -21.96 -27.60 -19.64
C VAL A 39 -23.47 -27.42 -19.75
N GLY A 40 -24.15 -28.35 -20.45
CA GLY A 40 -25.59 -28.38 -20.60
C GLY A 40 -26.24 -29.40 -19.67
N ARG A 41 -27.29 -29.00 -18.95
CA ARG A 41 -28.12 -29.89 -18.12
C ARG A 41 -29.58 -29.88 -18.60
N PRO A 42 -30.30 -31.00 -18.63
CA PRO A 42 -31.66 -31.03 -19.16
C PRO A 42 -32.62 -30.14 -18.33
N LYS A 43 -33.40 -29.29 -19.01
CA LYS A 43 -34.40 -28.40 -18.37
C LYS A 43 -35.66 -29.14 -17.91
N HIS A 44 -36.03 -30.16 -18.66
CA HIS A 44 -37.30 -30.87 -18.50
C HIS A 44 -37.05 -32.30 -18.04
N VAL A 45 -37.97 -32.80 -17.20
CA VAL A 45 -37.92 -34.18 -16.70
C VAL A 45 -38.18 -35.15 -17.84
N ARG A 46 -37.37 -36.22 -17.92
CA ARG A 46 -37.52 -37.27 -18.93
C ARG A 46 -38.74 -38.13 -18.61
N VAL A 47 -39.65 -38.30 -19.59
CA VAL A 47 -40.88 -39.10 -19.44
C VAL A 47 -40.81 -40.45 -20.17
N MET A 48 -40.06 -40.55 -21.29
CA MET A 48 -39.89 -41.80 -22.04
C MET A 48 -38.59 -42.53 -21.65
N ALA A 49 -38.69 -43.85 -21.47
CA ALA A 49 -37.53 -44.75 -21.43
C ALA A 49 -36.91 -44.81 -22.85
N GLY A 50 -35.64 -44.41 -22.99
CA GLY A 50 -34.92 -44.31 -24.27
C GLY A 50 -34.64 -42.89 -24.78
N GLY A 51 -34.99 -41.85 -24.00
CA GLY A 51 -34.51 -40.48 -24.27
C GLY A 51 -33.00 -40.32 -24.08
N LEU A 52 -32.43 -39.19 -24.50
CA LEU A 52 -30.99 -38.83 -24.37
C LEU A 52 -30.40 -39.31 -23.03
N GLU A 53 -29.47 -40.27 -23.07
CA GLU A 53 -28.84 -40.84 -21.87
C GLU A 53 -27.82 -39.88 -21.24
N GLY A 54 -27.84 -39.80 -19.90
CA GLY A 54 -26.89 -39.03 -19.07
C GLY A 54 -27.33 -37.59 -18.77
N ASP A 55 -27.05 -37.09 -17.56
CA ASP A 55 -27.60 -35.80 -17.09
C ASP A 55 -26.73 -34.58 -17.44
N ILE A 56 -25.58 -34.81 -18.07
CA ILE A 56 -24.56 -33.81 -18.36
C ILE A 56 -24.16 -33.92 -19.83
N PHE A 57 -24.26 -32.81 -20.56
CA PHE A 57 -23.93 -32.73 -21.97
C PHE A 57 -22.81 -31.71 -22.19
N ILE A 58 -21.75 -32.10 -22.90
CA ILE A 58 -20.58 -31.28 -23.19
C ILE A 58 -20.25 -31.38 -24.68
N GLY A 59 -19.76 -30.30 -25.27
CA GLY A 59 -19.31 -30.25 -26.65
C GLY A 59 -20.44 -30.36 -27.69
N PRO A 60 -20.27 -31.14 -28.78
CA PRO A 60 -21.21 -31.15 -29.91
C PRO A 60 -22.62 -31.62 -29.52
N LYS A 61 -22.76 -32.55 -28.57
CA LYS A 61 -24.07 -32.97 -28.06
C LYS A 61 -24.80 -31.79 -27.38
N ALA A 62 -24.07 -30.93 -26.67
CA ALA A 62 -24.66 -29.76 -26.05
C ALA A 62 -25.03 -28.67 -27.08
N GLU A 63 -24.36 -28.64 -28.23
CA GLU A 63 -24.70 -27.75 -29.35
C GLU A 63 -25.92 -28.20 -30.15
N GLU A 64 -26.09 -29.51 -30.34
CA GLU A 64 -27.24 -30.09 -31.03
C GLU A 64 -28.52 -29.89 -30.23
N TYR A 65 -28.47 -30.18 -28.92
CA TYR A 65 -29.65 -30.14 -28.04
C TYR A 65 -29.81 -28.84 -27.24
N ARG A 66 -29.29 -27.70 -27.74
CA ARG A 66 -29.31 -26.39 -27.03
C ARG A 66 -30.68 -26.03 -26.45
N GLY A 67 -31.77 -26.28 -27.18
CA GLY A 67 -33.13 -25.95 -26.74
C GLY A 67 -33.57 -26.70 -25.47
N LEU A 68 -33.17 -27.97 -25.36
CA LEU A 68 -33.53 -28.87 -24.26
C LEU A 68 -32.66 -28.65 -23.01
N LEU A 69 -31.51 -28.00 -23.17
CA LEU A 69 -30.49 -27.86 -22.13
C LEU A 69 -30.49 -26.46 -21.52
N ASN A 70 -30.22 -26.39 -20.22
CA ASN A 70 -29.79 -25.17 -19.55
C ASN A 70 -28.26 -25.13 -19.62
N ILE A 71 -27.73 -24.10 -20.28
CA ILE A 71 -26.30 -23.93 -20.55
C ILE A 71 -25.67 -23.07 -19.46
N ALA A 72 -24.60 -23.58 -18.83
CA ALA A 72 -23.80 -22.86 -17.85
C ALA A 72 -22.33 -22.78 -18.29
N HIS A 73 -21.73 -21.59 -18.21
CA HIS A 73 -20.31 -21.39 -18.50
C HIS A 73 -19.50 -21.49 -17.20
N PRO A 74 -18.50 -22.40 -17.11
CA PRO A 74 -17.69 -22.53 -15.90
C PRO A 74 -16.60 -21.45 -15.76
N MET A 75 -16.30 -20.74 -16.85
CA MET A 75 -15.34 -19.65 -16.89
C MET A 75 -15.99 -18.29 -17.20
N GLU A 76 -15.65 -17.30 -16.39
CA GLU A 76 -16.01 -15.89 -16.57
C GLU A 76 -14.75 -15.04 -16.52
N HIS A 77 -14.61 -14.11 -17.48
CA HIS A 77 -13.43 -13.23 -17.61
C HIS A 77 -12.06 -13.96 -17.58
N GLY A 78 -12.01 -15.17 -18.13
CA GLY A 78 -10.78 -15.99 -18.15
C GLY A 78 -10.42 -16.64 -16.79
N ILE A 79 -11.29 -16.52 -15.79
CA ILE A 79 -11.16 -17.10 -14.45
C ILE A 79 -12.19 -18.23 -14.32
N VAL A 80 -11.76 -19.38 -13.79
CA VAL A 80 -12.65 -20.50 -13.47
C VAL A 80 -13.44 -20.18 -12.19
N GLN A 81 -14.77 -20.21 -12.26
CA GLN A 81 -15.66 -20.05 -11.11
C GLN A 81 -16.14 -21.42 -10.60
N ASP A 82 -16.60 -22.29 -11.51
CA ASP A 82 -17.04 -23.66 -11.18
C ASP A 82 -15.98 -24.71 -11.59
N TRP A 83 -15.27 -25.22 -10.59
CA TRP A 83 -14.23 -26.24 -10.78
C TRP A 83 -14.79 -27.63 -11.12
N ASN A 84 -15.99 -27.97 -10.63
CA ASN A 84 -16.60 -29.27 -10.89
C ASN A 84 -16.98 -29.39 -12.37
N ASP A 85 -17.49 -28.31 -12.95
CA ASP A 85 -17.84 -28.28 -14.37
C ASP A 85 -16.59 -28.20 -15.27
N MET A 86 -15.53 -27.49 -14.86
CA MET A 86 -14.24 -27.53 -15.57
C MET A 86 -13.61 -28.94 -15.59
N GLU A 87 -13.64 -29.64 -14.47
CA GLU A 87 -13.11 -31.01 -14.37
C GLU A 87 -13.83 -31.97 -15.31
N LYS A 88 -15.17 -31.85 -15.42
CA LYS A 88 -15.95 -32.63 -16.39
C LYS A 88 -15.60 -32.30 -17.83
N ILE A 89 -15.34 -31.03 -18.15
CA ILE A 89 -14.90 -30.61 -19.49
C ILE A 89 -13.53 -31.20 -19.82
N TRP A 90 -12.57 -31.17 -18.89
CA TRP A 90 -11.28 -31.81 -19.10
C TRP A 90 -11.40 -33.33 -19.22
N THR A 91 -12.26 -33.97 -18.42
CA THR A 91 -12.58 -35.40 -18.55
C THR A 91 -13.16 -35.72 -19.92
N TYR A 92 -14.03 -34.85 -20.44
CA TYR A 92 -14.60 -35.00 -21.77
C TYR A 92 -13.55 -34.91 -22.89
N ILE A 93 -12.51 -34.06 -22.72
CA ILE A 93 -11.39 -33.97 -23.68
C ILE A 93 -10.60 -35.28 -23.73
N TYR A 94 -10.34 -35.91 -22.59
CA TYR A 94 -9.64 -37.20 -22.51
C TYR A 94 -10.53 -38.40 -22.88
N SER A 95 -11.84 -38.23 -22.91
CA SER A 95 -12.81 -39.30 -23.22
C SER A 95 -12.54 -39.95 -24.59
N LYS A 96 -13.04 -41.18 -24.74
CA LYS A 96 -13.00 -41.96 -25.99
C LYS A 96 -13.67 -41.25 -27.17
N ASP A 97 -14.59 -40.33 -26.89
CA ASP A 97 -15.28 -39.53 -27.90
C ASP A 97 -14.38 -38.47 -28.54
N GLN A 98 -13.27 -38.08 -27.89
CA GLN A 98 -12.42 -36.96 -28.30
C GLN A 98 -10.96 -37.38 -28.54
N LEU A 99 -10.03 -37.21 -27.58
CA LEU A 99 -8.60 -37.51 -27.79
C LEU A 99 -8.25 -39.00 -27.80
N ARG A 100 -9.10 -39.87 -27.23
CA ARG A 100 -8.86 -41.32 -27.11
C ARG A 100 -7.52 -41.66 -26.43
N SER A 101 -7.11 -40.87 -25.45
CA SER A 101 -5.84 -41.01 -24.74
C SER A 101 -6.05 -40.95 -23.23
N ALA A 102 -5.31 -41.75 -22.47
CA ALA A 102 -5.29 -41.65 -21.01
C ALA A 102 -4.51 -40.39 -20.59
N SER A 103 -4.99 -39.68 -19.57
CA SER A 103 -4.31 -38.50 -19.02
C SER A 103 -2.96 -38.83 -18.37
N GLU A 104 -2.81 -40.05 -17.87
CA GLU A 104 -1.61 -40.54 -17.17
C GLU A 104 -0.40 -40.76 -18.10
N GLU A 105 -0.65 -40.90 -19.41
CA GLU A 105 0.38 -41.25 -20.38
C GLU A 105 1.09 -40.03 -20.97
N HIS A 106 0.49 -38.84 -20.92
CA HIS A 106 0.93 -37.69 -21.71
C HIS A 106 1.22 -36.45 -20.85
N PRO A 107 2.36 -35.76 -21.06
CA PRO A 107 2.58 -34.44 -20.48
C PRO A 107 1.57 -33.41 -21.00
N VAL A 108 1.20 -32.42 -20.18
CA VAL A 108 0.18 -31.43 -20.54
C VAL A 108 0.76 -30.01 -20.55
N LEU A 109 0.50 -29.28 -21.64
CA LEU A 109 0.62 -27.83 -21.71
C LEU A 109 -0.76 -27.22 -21.55
N LEU A 110 -0.94 -26.44 -20.49
CA LEU A 110 -2.16 -25.70 -20.18
C LEU A 110 -1.94 -24.20 -20.43
N THR A 111 -2.97 -23.51 -20.94
CA THR A 111 -2.94 -22.05 -21.06
C THR A 111 -3.74 -21.37 -19.96
N GLU A 112 -3.34 -20.14 -19.62
CA GLU A 112 -4.09 -19.24 -18.77
C GLU A 112 -4.05 -17.80 -19.31
N ALA A 113 -5.04 -17.00 -18.90
CA ALA A 113 -5.05 -15.56 -19.12
C ALA A 113 -3.97 -14.88 -18.27
N PRO A 114 -3.43 -13.73 -18.70
CA PRO A 114 -2.49 -12.96 -17.89
C PRO A 114 -3.15 -12.43 -16.61
N LEU A 115 -2.34 -12.26 -15.57
CA LEU A 115 -2.78 -11.75 -14.25
C LEU A 115 -3.89 -12.60 -13.58
N ASN A 116 -3.92 -13.91 -13.86
CA ASN A 116 -4.84 -14.85 -13.20
C ASN A 116 -4.45 -15.08 -11.72
N PRO A 117 -5.41 -15.21 -10.77
CA PRO A 117 -5.11 -15.48 -9.38
C PRO A 117 -4.27 -16.75 -9.20
N ARG A 118 -3.29 -16.70 -8.29
CA ARG A 118 -2.39 -17.84 -8.02
C ARG A 118 -3.15 -19.07 -7.51
N LYS A 119 -4.17 -18.87 -6.67
CA LYS A 119 -5.04 -19.93 -6.14
C LYS A 119 -5.67 -20.77 -7.26
N ASN A 120 -6.12 -20.12 -8.33
CA ASN A 120 -6.73 -20.84 -9.46
C ASN A 120 -5.69 -21.64 -10.24
N ARG A 121 -4.47 -21.12 -10.38
CA ARG A 121 -3.37 -21.87 -10.99
C ARG A 121 -3.00 -23.10 -10.17
N GLU A 122 -2.96 -22.96 -8.85
CA GLU A 122 -2.69 -24.06 -7.91
C GLU A 122 -3.80 -25.11 -7.97
N LYS A 123 -5.07 -24.70 -7.95
CA LYS A 123 -6.20 -25.63 -8.04
C LYS A 123 -6.25 -26.37 -9.38
N ALA A 124 -5.92 -25.70 -10.48
CA ALA A 124 -5.77 -26.37 -11.77
C ALA A 124 -4.65 -27.42 -11.73
N ALA A 125 -3.49 -27.08 -11.15
CA ALA A 125 -2.39 -28.03 -11.00
C ALA A 125 -2.75 -29.22 -10.11
N GLU A 126 -3.46 -28.98 -9.01
CA GLU A 126 -3.99 -30.01 -8.10
C GLU A 126 -4.88 -31.00 -8.88
N ILE A 127 -5.86 -30.51 -9.64
CA ILE A 127 -6.76 -31.37 -10.43
C ILE A 127 -5.96 -32.18 -11.48
N PHE A 128 -5.00 -31.58 -12.17
CA PHE A 128 -4.20 -32.29 -13.17
C PHE A 128 -3.26 -33.35 -12.56
N PHE A 129 -2.65 -33.08 -11.39
CA PHE A 129 -1.73 -34.04 -10.76
C PHE A 129 -2.43 -35.09 -9.90
N GLU A 130 -3.48 -34.71 -9.16
CA GLU A 130 -4.16 -35.57 -8.17
C GLU A 130 -5.35 -36.32 -8.80
N THR A 131 -6.20 -35.65 -9.58
CA THR A 131 -7.36 -36.29 -10.22
C THR A 131 -6.97 -36.99 -11.52
N PHE A 132 -6.30 -36.28 -12.43
CA PHE A 132 -5.94 -36.82 -13.76
C PHE A 132 -4.61 -37.57 -13.79
N ASN A 133 -3.85 -37.57 -12.69
CA ASN A 133 -2.57 -38.27 -12.57
C ASN A 133 -1.56 -37.96 -13.70
N VAL A 134 -1.54 -36.72 -14.19
CA VAL A 134 -0.66 -36.33 -15.31
C VAL A 134 0.82 -36.44 -14.91
N PRO A 135 1.70 -36.98 -15.79
CA PRO A 135 3.11 -37.19 -15.47
C PRO A 135 3.90 -35.88 -15.36
N ALA A 136 3.56 -34.87 -16.18
CA ALA A 136 4.15 -33.54 -16.10
C ALA A 136 3.21 -32.44 -16.63
N LEU A 137 3.22 -31.27 -15.99
CA LEU A 137 2.36 -30.13 -16.30
C LEU A 137 3.19 -28.87 -16.55
N PHE A 138 2.81 -28.09 -17.57
CA PHE A 138 3.33 -26.75 -17.81
C PHE A 138 2.19 -25.76 -18.08
N ILE A 139 2.15 -24.66 -17.33
CA ILE A 139 1.15 -23.60 -17.50
C ILE A 139 1.81 -22.40 -18.16
N SER A 140 1.19 -21.85 -19.22
CA SER A 140 1.74 -20.75 -20.00
C SER A 140 0.72 -19.67 -20.35
N MET A 141 1.21 -18.45 -20.59
CA MET A 141 0.38 -17.30 -20.96
C MET A 141 0.02 -17.32 -22.44
N GLN A 142 -1.25 -17.08 -22.77
CA GLN A 142 -1.80 -17.05 -24.14
C GLN A 142 -1.04 -16.11 -25.09
N ALA A 143 -0.71 -14.90 -24.64
CA ALA A 143 0.00 -13.90 -25.44
C ALA A 143 1.39 -14.38 -25.92
N ILE A 144 2.15 -15.06 -25.05
CA ILE A 144 3.49 -15.55 -25.40
C ILE A 144 3.40 -16.59 -26.51
N LEU A 145 2.43 -17.51 -26.41
CA LEU A 145 2.21 -18.54 -27.42
C LEU A 145 1.79 -17.92 -28.77
N SER A 146 0.90 -16.93 -28.75
CA SER A 146 0.47 -16.23 -29.96
C SER A 146 1.61 -15.55 -30.69
N LEU A 147 2.58 -14.99 -29.95
CA LEU A 147 3.78 -14.41 -30.55
C LEU A 147 4.68 -15.49 -31.18
N TYR A 148 4.87 -16.63 -30.51
CA TYR A 148 5.63 -17.76 -31.05
C TYR A 148 4.99 -18.32 -32.33
N ALA A 149 3.66 -18.42 -32.40
CA ALA A 149 2.96 -18.84 -33.61
C ALA A 149 3.24 -17.90 -34.80
N SER A 150 3.40 -16.59 -34.54
CA SER A 150 3.76 -15.60 -35.56
C SER A 150 5.24 -15.63 -35.98
N GLY A 151 6.08 -16.44 -35.31
CA GLY A 151 7.51 -16.53 -35.55
C GLY A 151 8.30 -15.30 -35.08
N ARG A 152 7.77 -14.54 -34.11
CA ARG A 152 8.40 -13.33 -33.58
C ARG A 152 8.88 -13.56 -32.15
N THR A 153 9.92 -12.82 -31.77
CA THR A 153 10.44 -12.78 -30.39
C THR A 153 10.15 -11.44 -29.70
N THR A 154 9.95 -10.37 -30.47
CA THR A 154 9.62 -9.02 -29.99
C THR A 154 8.28 -8.54 -30.58
N GLY A 155 7.47 -7.88 -29.77
CA GLY A 155 6.20 -7.29 -30.18
C GLY A 155 5.19 -7.20 -29.05
N VAL A 156 4.08 -6.51 -29.32
CA VAL A 156 2.91 -6.46 -28.42
C VAL A 156 1.84 -7.35 -28.98
N VAL A 157 1.34 -8.25 -28.14
CA VAL A 157 0.17 -9.07 -28.49
C VAL A 157 -1.06 -8.41 -27.88
N LEU A 158 -2.00 -8.06 -28.74
CA LEU A 158 -3.35 -7.68 -28.35
C LEU A 158 -4.24 -8.89 -28.56
N ASP A 159 -4.66 -9.52 -27.46
CA ASP A 159 -5.53 -10.68 -27.47
C ASP A 159 -6.91 -10.30 -26.94
N SER A 160 -7.94 -10.43 -27.78
CA SER A 160 -9.34 -10.17 -27.40
C SER A 160 -10.17 -11.43 -27.60
N GLY A 161 -10.43 -12.10 -26.47
CA GLY A 161 -11.14 -13.37 -26.40
C GLY A 161 -12.66 -13.19 -26.24
N ASP A 162 -13.30 -14.19 -25.63
CA ASP A 162 -14.72 -14.11 -25.29
C ASP A 162 -14.96 -13.42 -23.94
N GLY A 163 -14.10 -13.62 -22.94
CA GLY A 163 -14.30 -13.04 -21.60
C GLY A 163 -13.29 -11.96 -21.19
N VAL A 164 -12.13 -11.89 -21.84
CA VAL A 164 -11.07 -10.96 -21.45
C VAL A 164 -10.34 -10.42 -22.68
N THR A 165 -9.92 -9.15 -22.59
CA THR A 165 -9.01 -8.51 -23.54
C THR A 165 -7.75 -8.06 -22.83
N HIS A 166 -6.59 -8.35 -23.39
CA HIS A 166 -5.31 -7.96 -22.79
C HIS A 166 -4.27 -7.53 -23.83
N ALA A 167 -3.43 -6.57 -23.45
CA ALA A 167 -2.25 -6.16 -24.19
C ALA A 167 -0.99 -6.54 -23.41
N VAL A 168 -0.16 -7.39 -24.01
CA VAL A 168 1.06 -7.91 -23.40
C VAL A 168 2.25 -7.57 -24.28
N PRO A 169 3.17 -6.71 -23.81
CA PRO A 169 4.37 -6.37 -24.55
C PRO A 169 5.48 -7.37 -24.21
N ILE A 170 6.10 -7.90 -25.26
CA ILE A 170 7.11 -8.96 -25.21
C ILE A 170 8.36 -8.47 -25.93
N TYR A 171 9.51 -8.60 -25.28
CA TYR A 171 10.80 -8.25 -25.86
C TYR A 171 11.76 -9.43 -25.75
N GLU A 172 12.32 -9.88 -26.87
CA GLU A 172 13.27 -11.00 -26.97
C GLU A 172 12.81 -12.28 -26.25
N GLY A 173 11.49 -12.56 -26.29
CA GLY A 173 10.89 -13.72 -25.64
C GLY A 173 10.65 -13.56 -24.14
N PHE A 174 10.80 -12.35 -23.60
CA PHE A 174 10.44 -11.97 -22.23
C PHE A 174 9.19 -11.08 -22.22
N ALA A 175 8.14 -11.52 -21.55
CA ALA A 175 6.98 -10.68 -21.29
C ALA A 175 7.32 -9.67 -20.18
N MET A 176 6.91 -8.41 -20.35
CA MET A 176 7.15 -7.35 -19.36
C MET A 176 5.93 -7.23 -18.43
N PRO A 177 5.97 -7.78 -17.19
CA PRO A 177 4.78 -7.91 -16.36
C PRO A 177 4.18 -6.59 -15.90
N HIS A 178 5.01 -5.57 -15.64
CA HIS A 178 4.55 -4.23 -15.21
C HIS A 178 3.82 -3.46 -16.32
N SER A 179 4.02 -3.86 -17.58
CA SER A 179 3.42 -3.23 -18.76
C SER A 179 2.22 -4.01 -19.31
N ILE A 180 1.79 -5.09 -18.64
CA ILE A 180 0.59 -5.85 -19.02
C ILE A 180 -0.64 -5.08 -18.60
N LEU A 181 -1.55 -4.87 -19.55
CA LEU A 181 -2.87 -4.33 -19.29
C LEU A 181 -3.94 -5.36 -19.61
N ARG A 182 -4.94 -5.45 -18.74
CA ARG A 182 -6.07 -6.37 -18.82
C ARG A 182 -7.36 -5.56 -18.66
N ASN A 183 -8.34 -5.85 -19.50
CA ASN A 183 -9.70 -5.38 -19.38
C ASN A 183 -10.66 -6.59 -19.51
N ASP A 184 -11.70 -6.59 -18.71
CA ASP A 184 -12.68 -7.68 -18.64
C ASP A 184 -13.83 -7.49 -19.64
N VAL A 185 -13.77 -6.46 -20.50
CA VAL A 185 -14.64 -6.28 -21.67
C VAL A 185 -14.12 -7.07 -22.88
N ALA A 186 -14.93 -8.01 -23.38
CA ALA A 186 -14.56 -8.83 -24.53
C ALA A 186 -15.80 -9.29 -25.35
N GLY A 187 -15.68 -10.44 -26.03
CA GLY A 187 -16.68 -10.93 -26.96
C GLY A 187 -18.05 -11.26 -26.36
N ARG A 188 -18.12 -11.70 -25.11
CA ARG A 188 -19.35 -12.04 -24.38
C ARG A 188 -20.14 -10.80 -24.02
N ASP A 189 -19.45 -9.73 -23.66
CA ASP A 189 -20.04 -8.43 -23.35
C ASP A 189 -20.60 -7.78 -24.61
N VAL A 190 -19.90 -7.91 -25.74
CA VAL A 190 -20.43 -7.53 -27.06
C VAL A 190 -21.70 -8.33 -27.40
N THR A 191 -21.74 -9.64 -27.11
CA THR A 191 -22.96 -10.46 -27.29
C THR A 191 -24.10 -9.98 -26.38
N ARG A 192 -23.81 -9.63 -25.11
CA ARG A 192 -24.79 -9.11 -24.15
C ARG A 192 -25.34 -7.75 -24.58
N TYR A 193 -24.48 -6.88 -25.09
CA TYR A 193 -24.87 -5.59 -25.64
C TYR A 193 -25.71 -5.75 -26.91
N LEU A 194 -25.32 -6.65 -27.82
CA LEU A 194 -26.12 -6.95 -29.01
C LEU A 194 -27.51 -7.48 -28.63
N LYS A 195 -27.62 -8.34 -27.63
CA LYS A 195 -28.91 -8.80 -27.08
C LYS A 195 -29.77 -7.62 -26.61
N LEU A 196 -29.18 -6.63 -25.94
CA LEU A 196 -29.87 -5.42 -25.50
C LEU A 196 -30.33 -4.55 -26.69
N LEU A 197 -29.49 -4.39 -27.72
CA LEU A 197 -29.85 -3.65 -28.93
C LEU A 197 -30.97 -4.33 -29.72
N LEU A 198 -30.90 -5.66 -29.87
CA LEU A 198 -31.95 -6.44 -30.52
C LEU A 198 -33.29 -6.32 -29.79
N ARG A 199 -33.26 -6.24 -28.45
CA ARG A 199 -34.46 -5.97 -27.65
C ARG A 199 -35.05 -4.60 -27.95
N LYS A 200 -34.22 -3.57 -28.21
CA LYS A 200 -34.68 -2.24 -28.64
C LYS A 200 -35.27 -2.26 -30.05
N GLU A 201 -34.75 -3.11 -30.93
CA GLU A 201 -35.27 -3.33 -32.30
C GLU A 201 -36.54 -4.21 -32.31
N GLY A 202 -36.96 -4.78 -31.17
CA GLY A 202 -38.19 -5.55 -31.01
C GLY A 202 -37.99 -7.07 -30.88
N TYR A 203 -36.76 -7.57 -31.02
CA TYR A 203 -36.43 -9.00 -30.90
C TYR A 203 -35.95 -9.34 -29.49
N ALA A 204 -36.80 -10.00 -28.69
CA ALA A 204 -36.52 -10.32 -27.29
C ALA A 204 -36.02 -11.75 -27.10
N PHE A 205 -34.70 -11.93 -27.08
CA PHE A 205 -34.06 -13.18 -26.65
C PHE A 205 -33.97 -13.22 -25.11
N LYS A 206 -34.43 -14.29 -24.46
CA LYS A 206 -34.44 -14.46 -23.00
C LYS A 206 -33.58 -15.63 -22.56
N THR A 207 -33.68 -16.78 -23.21
CA THR A 207 -33.08 -18.03 -22.74
C THR A 207 -31.56 -18.09 -22.94
N THR A 208 -30.89 -19.01 -22.22
CA THR A 208 -29.44 -19.28 -22.37
C THR A 208 -29.11 -19.88 -23.74
N ALA A 209 -30.01 -20.69 -24.32
CA ALA A 209 -29.87 -21.23 -25.66
C ALA A 209 -29.95 -20.15 -26.74
N GLU A 210 -30.88 -19.19 -26.57
CA GLU A 210 -31.02 -18.04 -27.46
C GLU A 210 -29.80 -17.10 -27.40
N PHE A 211 -29.07 -17.06 -26.28
CA PHE A 211 -27.85 -16.27 -26.16
C PHE A 211 -26.77 -16.72 -27.18
N GLU A 212 -26.66 -18.02 -27.45
CA GLU A 212 -25.76 -18.54 -28.50
C GLU A 212 -26.23 -18.19 -29.91
N ILE A 213 -27.53 -17.98 -30.11
CA ILE A 213 -28.07 -17.47 -31.39
C ILE A 213 -27.59 -16.02 -31.59
N VAL A 214 -27.66 -15.19 -30.54
CA VAL A 214 -27.15 -13.81 -30.58
C VAL A 214 -25.64 -13.79 -30.88
N LYS A 215 -24.87 -14.72 -30.31
CA LYS A 215 -23.45 -14.89 -30.64
C LYS A 215 -23.25 -15.27 -32.11
N SER A 216 -24.08 -16.14 -32.67
CA SER A 216 -24.03 -16.50 -34.09
C SER A 216 -24.35 -15.31 -35.00
N ILE A 217 -25.29 -14.44 -34.59
CA ILE A 217 -25.59 -13.17 -35.27
C ILE A 217 -24.37 -12.25 -35.23
N LYS A 218 -23.75 -12.09 -34.04
CA LYS A 218 -22.53 -11.29 -33.84
C LYS A 218 -21.43 -11.70 -34.82
N GLU A 219 -21.12 -12.99 -34.89
CA GLU A 219 -20.00 -13.50 -35.69
C GLU A 219 -20.21 -13.38 -37.20
N ARG A 220 -21.45 -13.51 -37.69
CA ARG A 220 -21.75 -13.48 -39.14
C ARG A 220 -22.02 -12.09 -39.69
N VAL A 221 -22.68 -11.22 -38.91
CA VAL A 221 -23.33 -10.00 -39.43
C VAL A 221 -22.65 -8.70 -38.98
N CYS A 222 -22.03 -8.69 -37.80
CA CYS A 222 -21.45 -7.47 -37.22
C CYS A 222 -20.12 -7.07 -37.89
N PHE A 223 -19.88 -5.76 -37.96
CA PHE A 223 -18.66 -5.17 -38.50
C PHE A 223 -18.32 -3.87 -37.77
N LEU A 224 -17.07 -3.45 -37.82
CA LEU A 224 -16.62 -2.19 -37.24
C LEU A 224 -16.45 -1.14 -38.34
N SER A 225 -17.06 0.03 -38.12
CA SER A 225 -16.88 1.19 -38.98
C SER A 225 -15.58 1.92 -38.62
N PRO A 226 -14.83 2.47 -39.60
CA PRO A 226 -13.71 3.36 -39.32
C PRO A 226 -14.12 4.66 -38.59
N THR A 227 -15.36 5.13 -38.80
CA THR A 227 -15.89 6.35 -38.18
C THR A 227 -17.37 6.17 -37.87
N ALA A 228 -17.67 5.81 -36.62
CA ALA A 228 -19.04 5.50 -36.16
C ALA A 228 -20.07 6.61 -36.49
N GLN A 229 -19.68 7.88 -36.39
CA GLN A 229 -20.58 9.02 -36.64
C GLN A 229 -21.08 9.10 -38.10
N LYS A 230 -20.27 8.69 -39.09
CA LYS A 230 -20.67 8.77 -40.51
C LYS A 230 -21.71 7.70 -40.87
N ASP A 231 -21.56 6.52 -40.29
CA ASP A 231 -22.48 5.39 -40.53
C ASP A 231 -23.77 5.51 -39.72
N GLU A 232 -23.81 6.34 -38.66
CA GLU A 232 -25.06 6.71 -37.99
C GLU A 232 -25.91 7.69 -38.81
N THR A 233 -25.27 8.62 -39.52
CA THR A 233 -25.98 9.59 -40.38
C THR A 233 -26.47 9.00 -41.70
N SER A 234 -25.83 7.94 -42.15
CA SER A 234 -26.23 7.18 -43.34
C SER A 234 -27.30 6.17 -42.88
N GLN A 235 -28.57 6.29 -43.28
CA GLN A 235 -29.55 5.22 -43.00
C GLN A 235 -29.01 3.91 -43.58
N GLY A 236 -28.46 3.05 -42.71
CA GLY A 236 -27.63 1.92 -43.13
C GLY A 236 -28.40 0.82 -43.85
N ASP A 237 -27.68 0.07 -44.69
CA ASP A 237 -28.19 -1.14 -45.34
C ASP A 237 -28.61 -2.18 -44.30
N LYS A 238 -29.90 -2.50 -44.28
CA LYS A 238 -30.45 -3.58 -43.47
C LYS A 238 -30.03 -4.94 -44.04
N SER A 239 -29.43 -5.80 -43.23
CA SER A 239 -29.14 -7.18 -43.62
C SER A 239 -30.13 -8.14 -42.99
N GLN A 240 -30.59 -9.12 -43.75
CA GLN A 240 -31.45 -10.18 -43.23
C GLN A 240 -30.61 -11.34 -42.65
N PHE A 241 -31.05 -11.89 -41.52
CA PHE A 241 -30.46 -13.08 -40.90
C PHE A 241 -31.56 -14.11 -40.62
N THR A 242 -31.34 -15.37 -41.02
CA THR A 242 -32.27 -16.48 -40.78
C THR A 242 -31.99 -17.15 -39.44
N LEU A 243 -32.96 -17.13 -38.53
CA LEU A 243 -32.92 -17.83 -37.24
C LEU A 243 -33.08 -19.36 -37.43
N PRO A 244 -32.74 -20.18 -36.41
CA PRO A 244 -32.86 -21.64 -36.49
C PRO A 244 -34.29 -22.16 -36.69
N ASP A 245 -35.31 -21.34 -36.41
CA ASP A 245 -36.73 -21.64 -36.63
C ASP A 245 -37.18 -21.35 -38.09
N GLY A 246 -36.29 -20.78 -38.92
CA GLY A 246 -36.59 -20.37 -40.29
C GLY A 246 -37.06 -18.92 -40.43
N THR A 247 -37.29 -18.21 -39.32
CA THR A 247 -37.72 -16.81 -39.32
C THR A 247 -36.57 -15.89 -39.73
N SER A 248 -36.82 -14.91 -40.62
CA SER A 248 -35.82 -13.91 -41.02
C SER A 248 -35.95 -12.63 -40.20
N ILE A 249 -34.85 -12.16 -39.60
CA ILE A 249 -34.77 -10.90 -38.85
C ILE A 249 -34.03 -9.83 -39.67
N GLU A 250 -34.50 -8.57 -39.61
CA GLU A 250 -33.83 -7.43 -40.24
C GLU A 250 -32.94 -6.73 -39.23
N LEU A 251 -31.63 -6.69 -39.51
CA LEU A 251 -30.64 -6.05 -38.63
C LEU A 251 -30.15 -4.75 -39.26
N GLY A 252 -30.41 -3.65 -38.57
CA GLY A 252 -30.01 -2.29 -38.97
C GLY A 252 -28.75 -1.82 -38.26
N THR A 253 -28.91 -0.82 -37.39
CA THR A 253 -27.78 -0.14 -36.70
C THR A 253 -27.10 -0.99 -35.63
N SER A 254 -27.79 -2.01 -35.11
CA SER A 254 -27.26 -2.91 -34.08
C SER A 254 -25.96 -3.62 -34.50
N ARG A 255 -25.76 -3.82 -35.81
CA ARG A 255 -24.62 -4.54 -36.40
C ARG A 255 -23.26 -3.88 -36.18
N PHE A 256 -23.21 -2.55 -36.26
CA PHE A 256 -21.95 -1.81 -36.10
C PHE A 256 -21.84 -1.15 -34.72
N ARG A 257 -22.97 -0.84 -34.06
CA ARG A 257 -22.97 -0.37 -32.67
C ARG A 257 -22.52 -1.44 -31.68
N ALA A 258 -22.89 -2.71 -31.93
CA ALA A 258 -22.54 -3.80 -31.01
C ALA A 258 -21.02 -3.93 -30.75
N PRO A 259 -20.16 -4.07 -31.78
CA PRO A 259 -18.72 -4.20 -31.57
C PRO A 259 -18.03 -2.88 -31.14
N GLU A 260 -18.71 -1.73 -31.25
CA GLU A 260 -18.15 -0.44 -30.82
C GLU A 260 -17.87 -0.40 -29.31
N VAL A 261 -18.55 -1.23 -28.52
CA VAL A 261 -18.28 -1.44 -27.08
C VAL A 261 -16.81 -1.77 -26.80
N LEU A 262 -16.11 -2.43 -27.72
CA LEU A 262 -14.68 -2.74 -27.55
C LEU A 262 -13.79 -1.48 -27.62
N PHE A 263 -14.24 -0.43 -28.32
CA PHE A 263 -13.52 0.83 -28.45
C PHE A 263 -14.06 1.88 -27.49
N ASN A 264 -15.37 1.87 -27.22
CA ASN A 264 -16.03 2.74 -26.27
C ASN A 264 -16.88 1.92 -25.27
N PRO A 265 -16.28 1.44 -24.17
CA PRO A 265 -16.99 0.65 -23.16
C PRO A 265 -18.09 1.42 -22.40
N GLU A 266 -18.06 2.75 -22.42
CA GLU A 266 -19.08 3.61 -21.76
C GLU A 266 -20.50 3.32 -22.27
N LEU A 267 -20.64 2.79 -23.50
CA LEU A 267 -21.92 2.39 -24.08
C LEU A 267 -22.65 1.30 -23.26
N MET A 268 -21.91 0.53 -22.47
CA MET A 268 -22.42 -0.50 -21.57
C MET A 268 -22.56 -0.02 -20.10
N GLY A 269 -22.13 1.22 -19.82
CA GLY A 269 -22.07 1.76 -18.45
C GLY A 269 -20.85 1.28 -17.66
N GLU A 270 -19.82 0.77 -18.32
CA GLU A 270 -18.55 0.40 -17.68
C GLU A 270 -17.48 1.46 -17.97
N GLU A 271 -16.93 2.07 -16.91
CA GLU A 271 -15.87 3.09 -16.98
C GLU A 271 -14.48 2.43 -17.12
N CYS A 272 -14.24 1.76 -18.25
CA CYS A 272 -12.95 1.14 -18.56
C CYS A 272 -12.37 1.63 -19.90
N GLU A 273 -11.05 1.51 -20.03
CA GLU A 273 -10.32 1.92 -21.24
C GLU A 273 -10.70 1.05 -22.45
N GLY A 274 -10.80 1.67 -23.63
CA GLY A 274 -11.02 0.94 -24.88
C GLY A 274 -9.80 0.11 -25.29
N ILE A 275 -9.99 -0.87 -26.19
CA ILE A 275 -8.90 -1.75 -26.67
C ILE A 275 -7.69 -0.97 -27.23
N HIS A 276 -7.96 0.13 -27.92
CA HIS A 276 -6.93 0.99 -28.52
C HIS A 276 -6.11 1.75 -27.48
N GLU A 277 -6.75 2.19 -26.39
CA GLU A 277 -6.13 2.84 -25.24
C GLU A 277 -5.31 1.84 -24.44
N ILE A 278 -5.83 0.65 -24.16
CA ILE A 278 -5.12 -0.45 -23.50
C ILE A 278 -3.84 -0.81 -24.26
N LEU A 279 -3.92 -0.92 -25.58
CA LEU A 279 -2.75 -1.22 -26.40
C LEU A 279 -1.70 -0.09 -26.32
N SER A 280 -2.13 1.17 -26.41
CA SER A 280 -1.21 2.31 -26.30
C SER A 280 -0.64 2.47 -24.89
N GLY A 281 -1.47 2.33 -23.85
CA GLY A 281 -1.09 2.40 -22.44
C GLY A 281 -0.09 1.31 -22.07
N SER A 282 -0.26 0.09 -22.61
CA SER A 282 0.70 -1.01 -22.44
C SER A 282 2.07 -0.67 -23.05
N ILE A 283 2.07 -0.07 -24.24
CA ILE A 283 3.32 0.40 -24.88
C ILE A 283 3.92 1.58 -24.12
N GLN A 284 3.11 2.51 -23.61
CA GLN A 284 3.59 3.67 -22.86
C GLN A 284 4.16 3.30 -21.49
N ARG A 285 3.66 2.24 -20.84
CA ARG A 285 4.24 1.72 -19.59
C ARG A 285 5.60 1.05 -19.80
N SER A 286 5.91 0.62 -21.03
CA SER A 286 7.21 0.04 -21.37
C SER A 286 8.31 1.11 -21.52
N ASP A 287 9.56 0.68 -21.40
CA ASP A 287 10.75 1.52 -21.51
C ASP A 287 10.77 2.29 -22.85
N MET A 288 11.21 3.55 -22.81
CA MET A 288 11.15 4.48 -23.94
C MET A 288 11.82 3.93 -25.21
N ASP A 289 12.95 3.23 -25.05
CA ASP A 289 13.73 2.65 -26.15
C ASP A 289 12.97 1.55 -26.89
N LEU A 290 12.12 0.80 -26.18
CA LEU A 290 11.39 -0.33 -26.72
C LEU A 290 10.13 0.10 -27.49
N ARG A 291 9.53 1.24 -27.13
CA ARG A 291 8.23 1.69 -27.66
C ARG A 291 8.19 1.71 -29.19
N ARG A 292 9.25 2.19 -29.83
CA ARG A 292 9.34 2.22 -31.31
C ARG A 292 9.25 0.82 -31.92
N THR A 293 9.93 -0.15 -31.32
CA THR A 293 9.91 -1.55 -31.79
C THR A 293 8.56 -2.21 -31.54
N LEU A 294 7.92 -1.87 -30.43
CA LEU A 294 6.61 -2.40 -30.04
C LEU A 294 5.49 -1.89 -30.96
N TYR A 295 5.46 -0.60 -31.29
CA TYR A 295 4.49 -0.05 -32.27
C TYR A 295 4.66 -0.64 -33.69
N GLN A 296 5.88 -1.06 -34.05
CA GLN A 296 6.15 -1.72 -35.34
C GLN A 296 5.75 -3.20 -35.37
N ASN A 297 5.55 -3.81 -34.20
CA ASN A 297 5.31 -5.24 -34.06
C ASN A 297 4.07 -5.52 -33.19
N ILE A 298 2.92 -4.99 -33.61
CA ILE A 298 1.64 -5.33 -32.98
C ILE A 298 1.11 -6.61 -33.63
N VAL A 299 0.71 -7.59 -32.82
CA VAL A 299 0.12 -8.87 -33.25
C VAL A 299 -1.27 -9.00 -32.67
N LEU A 300 -2.26 -9.29 -33.52
CA LEU A 300 -3.64 -9.53 -33.09
C LEU A 300 -3.88 -11.02 -32.86
N SER A 301 -4.52 -11.33 -31.73
CA SER A 301 -4.97 -12.67 -31.34
C SER A 301 -6.42 -12.61 -30.82
N GLY A 302 -7.11 -13.76 -30.85
CA GLY A 302 -8.42 -13.90 -30.22
C GLY A 302 -9.60 -13.66 -31.17
N GLY A 303 -10.73 -14.29 -30.85
CA GLY A 303 -11.91 -14.35 -31.72
C GLY A 303 -12.58 -12.99 -31.96
N SER A 304 -12.54 -12.08 -30.99
CA SER A 304 -13.15 -10.76 -31.11
C SER A 304 -12.37 -9.82 -32.04
N THR A 305 -11.14 -10.18 -32.43
CA THR A 305 -10.36 -9.44 -33.44
C THR A 305 -10.72 -9.81 -34.89
N LEU A 306 -11.70 -10.70 -35.09
CA LEU A 306 -12.17 -11.16 -36.40
C LEU A 306 -13.26 -10.28 -37.00
N PHE A 307 -13.76 -9.26 -36.28
CA PHE A 307 -14.71 -8.31 -36.86
C PHE A 307 -14.14 -7.66 -38.12
N ARG A 308 -14.97 -7.55 -39.15
CA ARG A 308 -14.61 -6.87 -40.40
C ARG A 308 -14.31 -5.40 -40.08
N GLY A 309 -13.18 -4.88 -40.56
CA GLY A 309 -12.75 -3.50 -40.27
C GLY A 309 -12.03 -3.28 -38.92
N PHE A 310 -11.86 -4.32 -38.08
CA PHE A 310 -11.20 -4.17 -36.77
C PHE A 310 -9.78 -3.60 -36.86
N GLY A 311 -8.96 -4.12 -37.78
CA GLY A 311 -7.57 -3.69 -37.96
C GLY A 311 -7.45 -2.24 -38.45
N ASP A 312 -8.34 -1.81 -39.35
CA ASP A 312 -8.34 -0.46 -39.90
C ASP A 312 -8.81 0.57 -38.87
N ARG A 313 -9.87 0.24 -38.10
CA ARG A 313 -10.35 1.04 -36.96
C ARG A 313 -9.26 1.21 -35.91
N LEU A 314 -8.61 0.11 -35.51
CA LEU A 314 -7.51 0.13 -34.54
C LEU A 314 -6.31 0.95 -35.06
N LEU A 315 -5.97 0.85 -36.34
CA LEU A 315 -4.91 1.66 -36.94
C LEU A 315 -5.25 3.15 -36.95
N GLY A 316 -6.50 3.51 -37.23
CA GLY A 316 -6.98 4.89 -37.18
C GLY A 316 -6.86 5.50 -35.78
N GLU A 317 -7.30 4.77 -34.76
CA GLU A 317 -7.23 5.22 -33.37
C GLU A 317 -5.79 5.28 -32.85
N LEU A 318 -4.95 4.29 -33.14
CA LEU A 318 -3.55 4.33 -32.74
C LEU A 318 -2.78 5.47 -33.41
N LYS A 319 -3.10 5.85 -34.65
CA LYS A 319 -2.50 7.02 -35.30
C LYS A 319 -2.87 8.34 -34.61
N ARG A 320 -4.03 8.39 -33.94
CA ARG A 320 -4.49 9.56 -33.17
C ARG A 320 -3.75 9.68 -31.83
N ILE A 321 -3.50 8.54 -31.16
CA ILE A 321 -2.89 8.49 -29.82
C ILE A 321 -1.36 8.46 -29.87
N ALA A 322 -0.77 7.76 -30.85
CA ALA A 322 0.68 7.58 -30.91
C ALA A 322 1.42 8.83 -31.43
N PRO A 323 2.70 9.02 -31.06
CA PRO A 323 3.52 10.10 -31.60
C PRO A 323 3.63 10.04 -33.13
N LYS A 324 3.49 11.18 -33.80
CA LYS A 324 3.42 11.28 -35.28
C LYS A 324 4.64 10.70 -36.02
N GLU A 325 5.77 10.55 -35.35
CA GLU A 325 7.04 10.07 -35.92
C GLU A 325 7.15 8.53 -35.97
N VAL A 326 6.26 7.79 -35.31
CA VAL A 326 6.37 6.34 -35.16
C VAL A 326 5.57 5.59 -36.24
N LYS A 327 6.24 4.68 -36.97
CA LYS A 327 5.58 3.79 -37.94
C LYS A 327 4.83 2.67 -37.21
N ILE A 328 3.51 2.69 -37.27
CA ILE A 328 2.64 1.65 -36.70
C ILE A 328 2.46 0.52 -37.72
N LYS A 329 2.66 -0.73 -37.29
CA LYS A 329 2.39 -1.91 -38.11
C LYS A 329 1.66 -2.98 -37.29
N ILE A 330 0.41 -3.23 -37.70
CA ILE A 330 -0.45 -4.24 -37.12
C ILE A 330 -0.37 -5.50 -37.98
N SER A 331 -0.12 -6.63 -37.33
CA SER A 331 0.04 -7.93 -37.97
C SER A 331 -1.09 -8.83 -37.53
N ALA A 332 -1.89 -9.25 -38.49
CA ALA A 332 -3.08 -10.04 -38.24
C ALA A 332 -2.92 -11.40 -38.95
N PRO A 333 -2.54 -12.48 -38.24
CA PRO A 333 -2.48 -13.82 -38.83
C PRO A 333 -3.82 -14.20 -39.47
N ARG A 334 -3.84 -15.17 -40.40
CA ARG A 334 -5.12 -15.69 -40.93
C ARG A 334 -5.84 -16.56 -39.90
N GLU A 335 -5.09 -17.32 -39.12
CA GLU A 335 -5.59 -18.26 -38.11
C GLU A 335 -5.53 -17.66 -36.69
N ARG A 336 -6.04 -16.43 -36.49
CA ARG A 336 -5.99 -15.73 -35.18
C ARG A 336 -6.77 -16.45 -34.09
N LEU A 337 -7.80 -17.21 -34.48
CA LEU A 337 -8.58 -18.01 -33.54
C LEU A 337 -7.74 -19.08 -32.85
N TYR A 338 -6.77 -19.66 -33.57
CA TYR A 338 -5.96 -20.80 -33.11
C TYR A 338 -4.52 -20.42 -32.78
N SER A 339 -4.15 -19.14 -32.88
CA SER A 339 -2.75 -18.70 -32.74
C SER A 339 -2.15 -19.04 -31.37
N THR A 340 -2.93 -18.94 -30.29
CA THR A 340 -2.54 -19.39 -28.94
C THR A 340 -2.19 -20.87 -28.91
N TRP A 341 -3.07 -21.71 -29.45
CA TRP A 341 -2.91 -23.16 -29.47
C TRP A 341 -1.74 -23.60 -30.37
N ILE A 342 -1.60 -23.01 -31.56
CA ILE A 342 -0.49 -23.28 -32.49
C ILE A 342 0.85 -22.96 -31.82
N GLY A 343 0.93 -21.84 -31.10
CA GLY A 343 2.12 -21.48 -30.33
C GLY A 343 2.45 -22.49 -29.24
N GLY A 344 1.44 -23.03 -28.56
CA GLY A 344 1.57 -24.12 -27.59
C GLY A 344 2.05 -25.42 -28.24
N SER A 345 1.49 -25.79 -29.39
CA SER A 345 1.90 -26.95 -30.19
C SER A 345 3.36 -26.87 -30.61
N ILE A 346 3.80 -25.70 -31.09
CA ILE A 346 5.20 -25.43 -31.44
C ILE A 346 6.08 -25.54 -30.20
N LEU A 347 5.73 -24.86 -29.10
CA LEU A 347 6.54 -24.86 -27.87
C LEU A 347 6.70 -26.27 -27.29
N ALA A 348 5.61 -27.05 -27.26
CA ALA A 348 5.60 -28.42 -26.74
C ALA A 348 6.37 -29.41 -27.62
N SER A 349 6.51 -29.13 -28.92
CA SER A 349 7.31 -29.95 -29.84
C SER A 349 8.82 -29.75 -29.69
N LEU A 350 9.27 -28.69 -29.01
CA LEU A 350 10.70 -28.40 -28.83
C LEU A 350 11.32 -29.29 -27.73
N ASP A 351 12.53 -29.79 -27.97
CA ASP A 351 13.29 -30.57 -26.97
C ASP A 351 13.52 -29.82 -25.65
N THR A 352 13.54 -28.48 -25.70
CA THR A 352 13.67 -27.64 -24.51
C THR A 352 12.46 -27.73 -23.58
N PHE A 353 11.30 -28.16 -24.07
CA PHE A 353 10.07 -28.28 -23.30
C PHE A 353 10.23 -29.22 -22.09
N LYS A 354 11.00 -30.31 -22.27
CA LYS A 354 11.32 -31.28 -21.20
C LYS A 354 12.02 -30.68 -19.98
N LYS A 355 12.63 -29.49 -20.13
CA LYS A 355 13.37 -28.82 -19.06
C LYS A 355 12.52 -27.81 -18.28
N ILE A 356 11.31 -27.53 -18.74
CA ILE A 356 10.47 -26.41 -18.29
C ILE A 356 9.22 -26.88 -17.54
N TRP A 357 8.66 -28.05 -17.86
CA TRP A 357 7.51 -28.60 -17.13
C TRP A 357 7.85 -29.02 -15.69
N ILE A 358 6.83 -29.18 -14.86
CA ILE A 358 6.93 -29.77 -13.52
C ILE A 358 6.47 -31.21 -13.59
N THR A 359 7.25 -32.13 -13.03
CA THR A 359 6.87 -33.54 -12.95
C THR A 359 6.01 -33.83 -11.72
N LYS A 360 5.15 -34.86 -11.79
CA LYS A 360 4.33 -35.29 -10.65
C LYS A 360 5.17 -35.61 -9.40
N ARG A 361 6.34 -36.23 -9.59
CA ARG A 361 7.29 -36.50 -8.49
C ARG A 361 7.77 -35.23 -7.80
N GLU A 362 8.13 -34.19 -8.56
CA GLU A 362 8.53 -32.91 -7.98
C GLU A 362 7.36 -32.25 -7.22
N TYR A 363 6.14 -32.37 -7.73
CA TYR A 363 4.92 -31.91 -7.05
C TYR A 363 4.68 -32.65 -5.71
N ASP A 364 4.77 -33.98 -5.71
CA ASP A 364 4.50 -34.80 -4.53
C ASP A 364 5.58 -34.66 -3.43
N THR A 365 6.86 -34.52 -3.81
CA THR A 365 7.98 -34.47 -2.85
C THR A 365 8.08 -33.18 -2.05
N GLU A 366 7.56 -32.07 -2.56
CA GLU A 366 7.73 -30.75 -1.95
C GLU A 366 6.58 -30.36 -0.99
N GLY A 367 5.46 -31.10 -0.96
CA GLY A 367 4.43 -31.02 0.09
C GLY A 367 3.72 -29.65 0.30
N ALA A 368 2.58 -29.66 0.97
CA ALA A 368 1.60 -28.56 1.01
C ALA A 368 2.09 -27.18 1.53
N LYS A 369 3.25 -27.09 2.19
CA LYS A 369 3.81 -25.82 2.73
C LYS A 369 4.62 -25.01 1.72
N GLU A 370 5.04 -25.60 0.60
CA GLU A 370 5.74 -24.89 -0.51
C GLU A 370 4.82 -24.59 -1.72
N LYS A 371 3.52 -24.92 -1.64
CA LYS A 371 2.52 -24.65 -2.70
C LYS A 371 2.45 -23.16 -3.07
N GLU A 372 2.65 -22.24 -2.11
CA GLU A 372 2.69 -20.78 -2.34
C GLU A 372 3.99 -20.26 -3.01
N GLN A 373 5.13 -20.93 -2.81
CA GLN A 373 6.42 -20.51 -3.35
C GLN A 373 6.71 -21.08 -4.75
N GLN A 374 6.13 -22.22 -5.09
CA GLN A 374 6.41 -22.91 -6.36
C GLN A 374 5.93 -22.13 -7.59
N THR A 375 4.77 -21.47 -7.55
CA THR A 375 4.28 -20.68 -8.69
C THR A 375 5.13 -19.43 -8.96
N GLY A 376 5.81 -18.88 -7.95
CA GLY A 376 6.86 -17.86 -8.09
C GLY A 376 8.22 -18.44 -8.53
N LYS A 377 8.60 -19.61 -7.99
CA LYS A 377 9.80 -20.37 -8.40
C LYS A 377 9.69 -20.91 -9.84
N MET A 378 8.50 -21.12 -10.41
CA MET A 378 8.29 -21.51 -11.82
C MET A 378 8.80 -20.45 -12.80
N SER A 379 8.51 -19.18 -12.52
CA SER A 379 9.01 -18.05 -13.31
C SER A 379 10.50 -17.79 -13.05
N ALA A 380 10.96 -17.97 -11.81
CA ALA A 380 12.37 -17.82 -11.43
C ALA A 380 13.29 -18.95 -11.97
N LYS A 381 12.86 -20.22 -11.97
CA LYS A 381 13.58 -21.36 -12.56
C LYS A 381 13.70 -21.21 -14.09
N MET A 382 12.65 -20.71 -14.77
CA MET A 382 12.69 -20.37 -16.20
C MET A 382 13.70 -19.24 -16.49
N SER A 383 13.77 -18.22 -15.62
CA SER A 383 14.71 -17.10 -15.72
C SER A 383 16.17 -17.50 -15.45
N GLN A 384 16.41 -18.29 -14.40
CA GLN A 384 17.75 -18.75 -13.98
C GLN A 384 18.35 -19.79 -14.94
N ARG A 385 17.56 -20.78 -15.39
CA ARG A 385 18.04 -21.79 -16.34
C ARG A 385 18.21 -21.23 -17.76
N ARG A 386 17.44 -20.20 -18.17
CA ARG A 386 17.69 -19.44 -19.42
C ARG A 386 18.98 -18.62 -19.34
N ARG A 387 19.24 -17.91 -18.24
CA ARG A 387 20.52 -17.18 -18.05
C ARG A 387 21.75 -18.09 -18.12
N GLN A 388 21.66 -19.35 -17.69
CA GLN A 388 22.74 -20.33 -17.84
C GLN A 388 22.95 -20.81 -19.29
N LEU A 389 21.89 -20.87 -20.10
CA LEU A 389 21.97 -21.14 -21.54
C LEU A 389 22.47 -19.92 -22.33
N ASP A 390 22.07 -18.72 -21.91
CA ASP A 390 22.52 -17.45 -22.51
C ASP A 390 23.97 -17.12 -22.16
N ASN A 391 24.47 -17.46 -20.97
CA ASN A 391 25.90 -17.38 -20.66
C ASN A 391 26.75 -18.35 -21.51
N LYS A 392 26.17 -19.49 -21.94
CA LYS A 392 26.80 -20.40 -22.90
C LYS A 392 26.70 -19.92 -24.35
N ARG A 393 25.67 -19.15 -24.71
CA ARG A 393 25.51 -18.56 -26.05
C ARG A 393 26.27 -17.24 -26.23
N SER A 394 26.32 -16.38 -25.23
CA SER A 394 27.10 -15.12 -25.24
C SER A 394 28.61 -15.39 -25.27
N SER A 395 29.07 -16.47 -24.64
CA SER A 395 30.46 -16.95 -24.82
C SER A 395 30.74 -17.55 -26.20
N ALA A 396 29.73 -18.03 -26.92
CA ALA A 396 29.86 -18.48 -28.32
C ALA A 396 29.77 -17.31 -29.32
N ILE A 397 28.91 -16.31 -29.07
CA ILE A 397 28.70 -15.14 -29.94
C ILE A 397 29.87 -14.15 -29.86
N ASN A 398 30.51 -14.01 -28.69
CA ASN A 398 31.72 -13.18 -28.56
C ASN A 398 32.93 -13.74 -29.34
N ASN A 399 32.87 -15.00 -29.80
CA ASN A 399 33.90 -15.59 -30.66
C ASN A 399 33.58 -15.47 -32.16
N GLU A 400 32.39 -15.00 -32.56
CA GLU A 400 32.02 -14.81 -33.98
C GLU A 400 32.12 -13.36 -34.46
N GLN A 401 32.31 -12.37 -33.56
CA GLN A 401 32.44 -10.96 -33.93
C GLN A 401 33.83 -10.53 -34.43
N THR A 402 34.80 -11.44 -34.57
CA THR A 402 36.17 -11.09 -35.01
C THR A 402 36.51 -11.46 -36.46
N ASN A 403 35.57 -11.99 -37.26
CA ASN A 403 35.81 -12.25 -38.69
C ASN A 403 34.65 -11.73 -39.56
N GLY A 404 34.79 -10.49 -40.03
CA GLY A 404 33.88 -9.90 -41.02
C GLY A 404 34.17 -10.44 -42.43
N ASN A 405 33.15 -10.99 -43.10
CA ASN A 405 33.15 -11.09 -44.56
C ASN A 405 31.70 -11.03 -45.11
N PRO A 406 31.34 -10.03 -45.94
CA PRO A 406 29.95 -9.74 -46.32
C PRO A 406 29.52 -10.50 -47.60
N ALA A 407 29.56 -11.83 -47.57
CA ALA A 407 29.16 -12.67 -48.72
C ALA A 407 28.09 -13.72 -48.41
N ILE A 408 27.62 -13.83 -47.16
CA ILE A 408 26.69 -14.90 -46.76
C ILE A 408 25.22 -14.45 -46.73
N PHE A 409 24.95 -13.14 -46.75
CA PHE A 409 23.57 -12.62 -46.72
C PHE A 409 22.80 -12.74 -48.05
N ALA A 410 23.46 -13.07 -49.16
CA ALA A 410 22.81 -13.23 -50.46
C ALA A 410 22.29 -14.66 -50.75
N ALA A 411 22.72 -15.67 -49.99
CA ALA A 411 22.36 -17.07 -50.25
C ALA A 411 21.04 -17.51 -49.57
N ALA A 412 20.59 -16.80 -48.52
CA ALA A 412 19.38 -17.16 -47.78
C ALA A 412 18.07 -16.79 -48.53
N ALA A 413 18.14 -15.94 -49.56
CA ALA A 413 16.99 -15.53 -50.36
C ALA A 413 16.67 -16.47 -51.54
N ALA A 414 17.58 -17.38 -51.92
CA ALA A 414 17.44 -18.20 -53.13
C ALA A 414 17.03 -19.68 -52.89
N ALA A 415 17.02 -20.16 -51.64
CA ALA A 415 16.80 -21.58 -51.32
C ALA A 415 15.37 -21.91 -50.85
N ARG A 416 14.34 -21.21 -51.38
CA ARG A 416 12.91 -21.50 -51.12
C ARG A 416 12.20 -22.19 -52.29
N ARG A 417 12.95 -22.92 -53.12
CA ARG A 417 12.41 -23.76 -54.20
C ARG A 417 13.21 -25.06 -54.31
N ARG A 418 12.77 -26.12 -53.63
CA ARG A 418 12.53 -27.48 -54.18
C ARG A 418 12.30 -28.50 -53.07
N ASN A 419 11.33 -29.35 -53.38
CA ASN A 419 10.79 -30.47 -52.63
C ASN A 419 11.74 -31.69 -52.58
N GLN A 420 11.40 -32.60 -51.65
CA GLN A 420 11.50 -34.07 -51.70
C GLN A 420 12.75 -34.82 -51.16
N HIS A 421 12.44 -35.71 -50.21
CA HIS A 421 12.93 -37.08 -50.00
C HIS A 421 14.44 -37.38 -49.99
N ARG A 422 14.97 -37.82 -48.82
CA ARG A 422 15.50 -39.19 -48.53
C ARG A 422 16.47 -39.21 -47.33
N HIS A 423 16.58 -40.41 -46.75
CA HIS A 423 17.30 -40.85 -45.55
C HIS A 423 18.85 -40.79 -45.57
N PHE A 424 19.40 -41.02 -44.35
CA PHE A 424 20.73 -41.51 -43.93
C PHE A 424 21.86 -40.45 -43.78
N PRO A 425 22.97 -40.73 -43.05
CA PRO A 425 23.10 -40.90 -41.60
C PRO A 425 24.22 -40.00 -40.99
N SER A 426 24.42 -40.12 -39.68
CA SER A 426 25.46 -39.49 -38.87
C SER A 426 26.90 -39.89 -39.27
N SER A 427 27.75 -38.92 -39.60
CA SER A 427 29.19 -38.99 -39.36
C SER A 427 29.83 -37.59 -39.34
N ASN A 428 31.03 -37.52 -38.73
CA ASN A 428 31.98 -36.39 -38.69
C ASN A 428 31.95 -35.46 -37.46
N ARG A 429 32.16 -36.12 -36.30
CA ARG A 429 33.31 -35.81 -35.44
C ARG A 429 34.60 -35.66 -36.28
N SER A 430 35.02 -34.45 -36.65
CA SER A 430 36.37 -34.23 -37.19
C SER A 430 36.78 -32.75 -37.29
N ARG A 431 36.47 -31.92 -36.29
CA ARG A 431 37.10 -30.59 -36.18
C ARG A 431 37.57 -30.19 -34.78
N PHE A 432 37.09 -30.87 -33.73
CA PHE A 432 37.50 -30.60 -32.35
C PHE A 432 38.84 -31.27 -31.98
N GLU A 433 39.16 -32.43 -32.56
CA GLU A 433 40.43 -33.13 -32.30
C GLU A 433 41.66 -32.47 -32.95
N TYR A 434 41.47 -31.68 -34.02
CA TYR A 434 42.57 -31.01 -34.71
C TYR A 434 43.07 -29.76 -33.97
N ILE A 435 42.15 -29.04 -33.32
CA ILE A 435 42.48 -27.79 -32.61
C ILE A 435 43.12 -28.08 -31.24
N LEU A 436 42.67 -29.14 -30.56
CA LEU A 436 43.27 -29.61 -29.30
C LEU A 436 44.72 -30.12 -29.48
N LYS A 437 45.06 -30.67 -30.65
CA LYS A 437 46.43 -31.08 -30.98
C LYS A 437 47.37 -29.92 -31.30
N SER A 438 46.85 -28.73 -31.62
CA SER A 438 47.68 -27.56 -31.96
C SER A 438 48.14 -26.76 -30.73
N LEU A 439 47.43 -26.85 -29.59
CA LEU A 439 47.74 -26.07 -28.39
C LEU A 439 48.70 -26.79 -27.41
N MET A 440 48.90 -28.10 -27.57
CA MET A 440 49.83 -28.89 -26.74
C MET A 440 51.24 -29.04 -27.36
N LYS A 441 51.77 -28.00 -28.01
CA LYS A 441 53.18 -27.93 -28.42
C LYS A 441 53.77 -26.55 -28.12
N LYS A 442 54.03 -26.28 -26.85
CA LYS A 442 55.12 -25.40 -26.37
C LYS A 442 55.39 -25.71 -24.90
N LYS A 443 56.43 -26.51 -24.65
CA LYS A 443 56.96 -26.85 -23.32
C LYS A 443 58.00 -25.79 -22.92
N PHE A 444 57.88 -25.25 -21.71
CA PHE A 444 59.04 -24.97 -20.83
C PHE A 444 58.82 -25.74 -19.52
N PRO A 445 59.86 -26.34 -18.91
CA PRO A 445 59.69 -27.32 -17.84
C PRO A 445 59.80 -26.66 -16.46
N ILE A 446 58.75 -26.78 -15.65
CA ILE A 446 58.88 -26.78 -14.18
C ILE A 446 58.11 -28.00 -13.70
N THR A 447 58.85 -29.05 -13.34
CA THR A 447 58.32 -30.29 -12.77
C THR A 447 57.89 -30.04 -11.33
N ILE A 448 56.64 -29.66 -11.14
CA ILE A 448 56.00 -29.68 -9.81
C ILE A 448 55.60 -31.14 -9.53
N PRO A 449 56.01 -31.74 -8.41
CA PRO A 449 55.64 -33.11 -8.05
C PRO A 449 54.11 -33.29 -8.01
N SER A 450 53.59 -34.39 -8.54
CA SER A 450 52.15 -34.68 -8.66
C SER A 450 51.39 -34.59 -7.32
N TYR A 451 52.05 -34.88 -6.21
CA TYR A 451 51.50 -34.72 -4.86
C TYR A 451 51.16 -33.25 -4.55
N LEU A 452 52.03 -32.30 -4.94
CA LEU A 452 51.82 -30.87 -4.68
C LEU A 452 50.64 -30.32 -5.49
N ILE A 453 50.45 -30.79 -6.73
CA ILE A 453 49.30 -30.41 -7.57
C ILE A 453 48.00 -30.93 -6.95
N THR A 454 48.01 -32.15 -6.42
CA THR A 454 46.83 -32.74 -5.77
C THR A 454 46.47 -31.99 -4.49
N VAL A 455 47.46 -31.63 -3.67
CA VAL A 455 47.26 -30.81 -2.46
C VAL A 455 46.77 -29.39 -2.80
N ILE A 456 47.34 -28.75 -3.84
CA ILE A 456 46.92 -27.40 -4.27
C ILE A 456 45.49 -27.42 -4.85
N THR A 457 45.14 -28.42 -5.66
CA THR A 457 43.75 -28.58 -6.16
C THR A 457 42.76 -28.87 -5.05
N GLY A 458 43.15 -29.67 -4.04
CA GLY A 458 42.35 -29.91 -2.83
C GLY A 458 42.15 -28.64 -2.00
N LEU A 459 43.19 -27.83 -1.82
CA LEU A 459 43.11 -26.54 -1.12
C LEU A 459 42.26 -25.51 -1.87
N ILE A 460 42.36 -25.45 -3.21
CA ILE A 460 41.53 -24.57 -4.04
C ILE A 460 40.06 -25.01 -3.98
N MET A 461 39.78 -26.31 -4.07
CA MET A 461 38.41 -26.84 -3.95
C MET A 461 37.85 -26.61 -2.55
N SER A 462 38.65 -26.79 -1.49
CA SER A 462 38.27 -26.49 -0.11
C SER A 462 38.01 -24.99 0.08
N PHE A 463 38.84 -24.11 -0.50
CA PHE A 463 38.65 -22.66 -0.46
C PHE A 463 37.40 -22.21 -1.22
N VAL A 464 37.13 -22.79 -2.40
CA VAL A 464 35.91 -22.53 -3.17
C VAL A 464 34.69 -23.03 -2.42
N LEU A 465 34.74 -24.23 -1.84
CA LEU A 465 33.66 -24.78 -1.03
C LEU A 465 33.42 -23.93 0.21
N TYR A 466 34.48 -23.51 0.91
CA TYR A 466 34.41 -22.58 2.03
C TYR A 466 33.78 -21.25 1.61
N ARG A 467 34.17 -20.66 0.48
CA ARG A 467 33.56 -19.43 -0.04
C ARG A 467 32.10 -19.62 -0.42
N VAL A 468 31.73 -20.75 -1.00
CA VAL A 468 30.33 -21.08 -1.32
C VAL A 468 29.51 -21.25 -0.04
N VAL A 469 30.02 -22.00 0.95
CA VAL A 469 29.36 -22.22 2.24
C VAL A 469 29.23 -20.91 3.00
N VAL A 470 30.28 -20.08 3.08
CA VAL A 470 30.22 -18.74 3.68
C VAL A 470 29.24 -17.84 2.93
N THR A 471 29.19 -17.91 1.59
CA THR A 471 28.23 -17.11 0.80
C THR A 471 26.80 -17.58 1.03
N VAL A 472 26.57 -18.89 1.12
CA VAL A 472 25.24 -19.47 1.40
C VAL A 472 24.82 -19.19 2.84
N ILE A 473 25.73 -19.29 3.82
CA ILE A 473 25.47 -18.92 5.21
C ILE A 473 25.21 -17.42 5.33
N ASN A 474 26.01 -16.57 4.69
CA ASN A 474 25.79 -15.12 4.68
C ASN A 474 24.46 -14.77 3.99
N TYR A 475 24.12 -15.44 2.89
CA TYR A 475 22.86 -15.24 2.20
C TYR A 475 21.67 -15.71 3.06
N ARG A 476 21.76 -16.89 3.67
CA ARG A 476 20.71 -17.48 4.52
C ARG A 476 20.53 -16.71 5.83
N SER A 477 21.62 -16.36 6.49
CA SER A 477 21.64 -15.43 7.64
C SER A 477 20.99 -14.11 7.25
N GLN A 478 21.42 -13.46 6.16
CA GLN A 478 20.83 -12.17 5.77
C GLN A 478 19.36 -12.26 5.32
N TYR A 479 18.89 -13.39 4.80
CA TYR A 479 17.49 -13.57 4.37
C TYR A 479 16.55 -13.89 5.54
N GLU A 480 16.98 -14.74 6.48
CA GLU A 480 16.16 -15.14 7.63
C GLU A 480 16.03 -14.00 8.67
N TYR A 481 17.06 -13.16 8.89
CA TYR A 481 17.04 -12.19 10.01
C TYR A 481 16.27 -10.87 9.77
N THR A 482 15.86 -10.54 8.54
CA THR A 482 15.25 -9.21 8.27
C THR A 482 13.73 -9.14 8.43
N ASN A 483 13.01 -10.26 8.28
CA ASN A 483 11.54 -10.31 8.33
C ASN A 483 10.99 -11.23 9.43
N ILE A 484 11.78 -11.51 10.48
CA ILE A 484 11.36 -12.30 11.63
C ILE A 484 11.33 -11.40 12.88
N PRO A 485 10.26 -11.47 13.70
CA PRO A 485 10.22 -10.77 14.98
C PRO A 485 11.33 -11.24 15.91
N ILE A 486 11.81 -10.36 16.78
CA ILE A 486 12.83 -10.73 17.76
C ILE A 486 12.38 -11.91 18.63
N LYS A 487 13.32 -12.84 18.90
CA LYS A 487 13.09 -14.03 19.73
C LYS A 487 13.16 -13.73 21.23
N LEU A 488 12.40 -12.73 21.69
CA LEU A 488 12.19 -12.43 23.10
C LEU A 488 10.70 -12.56 23.43
N PRO A 489 10.32 -12.85 24.70
CA PRO A 489 8.93 -12.80 25.13
C PRO A 489 8.28 -11.48 24.71
N LYS A 490 7.05 -11.53 24.18
CA LYS A 490 6.29 -10.31 23.86
C LYS A 490 6.04 -9.51 25.14
N LEU A 491 6.06 -8.19 25.00
CA LEU A 491 5.68 -7.31 26.11
C LEU A 491 4.17 -7.23 26.24
N ILE A 492 3.46 -7.36 25.12
CA ILE A 492 2.00 -7.41 25.07
C ILE A 492 1.58 -8.64 24.30
N ASP A 493 0.91 -9.56 24.97
CA ASP A 493 0.25 -10.69 24.35
C ASP A 493 -1.20 -10.34 23.95
N VAL A 494 -1.81 -11.15 23.09
CA VAL A 494 -3.21 -10.99 22.66
C VAL A 494 -4.16 -10.98 23.87
N ASN A 495 -3.81 -11.73 24.91
CA ASN A 495 -4.56 -11.79 26.17
C ASN A 495 -4.48 -10.49 26.99
N ASP A 496 -3.45 -9.67 26.82
CA ASP A 496 -3.29 -8.41 27.55
C ASP A 496 -4.21 -7.32 26.98
N THR A 497 -4.50 -7.40 25.68
CA THR A 497 -5.50 -6.56 25.00
C THR A 497 -6.93 -7.09 25.14
N ALA A 498 -7.11 -8.30 25.66
CA ALA A 498 -8.42 -8.92 25.85
C ALA A 498 -9.27 -8.14 26.89
N PRO A 499 -10.60 -8.21 26.79
CA PRO A 499 -11.49 -7.42 27.64
C PRO A 499 -11.33 -7.73 29.14
N LYS A 500 -10.95 -8.96 29.51
CA LYS A 500 -10.70 -9.34 30.92
C LYS A 500 -9.46 -8.69 31.52
N SER A 501 -8.41 -8.45 30.72
CA SER A 501 -7.14 -7.90 31.21
C SER A 501 -7.15 -6.36 31.20
N SER A 502 -7.73 -5.76 30.16
CA SER A 502 -7.77 -4.30 29.99
C SER A 502 -9.18 -3.80 29.61
N PRO A 503 -10.21 -3.96 30.47
CA PRO A 503 -11.59 -3.56 30.14
C PRO A 503 -11.71 -2.05 29.87
N GLU A 504 -10.97 -1.24 30.64
CA GLU A 504 -10.93 0.23 30.53
C GLU A 504 -10.47 0.74 29.17
N ARG A 505 -9.65 -0.02 28.44
CA ARG A 505 -9.08 0.40 27.15
C ARG A 505 -9.53 -0.49 26.00
N PHE A 506 -10.36 -1.49 26.24
CA PHE A 506 -10.81 -2.41 25.19
C PHE A 506 -11.58 -1.68 24.07
N TRP A 507 -12.59 -0.89 24.42
CA TRP A 507 -13.30 0.03 23.51
C TRP A 507 -12.74 1.45 23.60
N GLY A 508 -12.63 2.12 22.45
CA GLY A 508 -12.28 3.53 22.38
C GLY A 508 -12.46 4.12 20.98
N THR A 509 -12.16 5.42 20.86
CA THR A 509 -12.19 6.18 19.60
C THR A 509 -10.94 5.93 18.75
N TYR A 510 -10.56 4.65 18.61
CA TYR A 510 -9.26 4.23 18.08
C TYR A 510 -9.11 4.31 16.54
N ARG A 511 -10.00 5.06 15.88
CA ARG A 511 -10.00 5.34 14.43
C ARG A 511 -9.86 6.84 14.19
N SER A 512 -8.72 7.39 14.60
CA SER A 512 -8.47 8.83 14.58
C SER A 512 -8.43 9.47 13.19
N ASN A 513 -8.31 8.67 12.12
CA ASN A 513 -8.44 9.11 10.73
C ASN A 513 -9.85 9.64 10.39
N LEU A 514 -10.87 9.24 11.15
CA LEU A 514 -12.25 9.69 10.98
C LEU A 514 -12.54 10.93 11.84
N TYR A 515 -13.53 11.72 11.45
CA TYR A 515 -14.06 12.77 12.33
C TYR A 515 -14.62 12.17 13.62
N PHE A 516 -15.39 11.08 13.54
CA PHE A 516 -15.73 10.26 14.70
C PHE A 516 -15.77 8.79 14.28
N GLY A 517 -15.05 7.94 15.02
CA GLY A 517 -14.93 6.52 14.74
C GLY A 517 -14.63 5.73 16.00
N LEU A 518 -15.26 4.55 16.12
CA LEU A 518 -15.12 3.64 17.25
C LEU A 518 -14.53 2.32 16.77
N LYS A 519 -13.74 1.68 17.62
CA LYS A 519 -13.16 0.35 17.37
C LYS A 519 -12.75 -0.25 18.70
N HIS A 520 -12.86 -1.58 18.85
CA HIS A 520 -12.21 -2.28 19.96
C HIS A 520 -10.85 -2.83 19.54
N ARG A 521 -9.94 -3.03 20.52
CA ARG A 521 -8.54 -3.39 20.26
C ARG A 521 -8.36 -4.87 19.91
N SER A 522 -8.74 -5.22 18.69
CA SER A 522 -8.57 -6.57 18.13
C SER A 522 -8.17 -6.53 16.65
N ALA A 523 -7.61 -7.65 16.18
CA ALA A 523 -7.37 -7.91 14.76
C ALA A 523 -8.65 -8.22 13.98
N ARG A 524 -9.76 -8.56 14.66
CA ARG A 524 -11.08 -8.82 14.08
C ARG A 524 -12.12 -7.91 14.74
N SER A 525 -11.99 -6.63 14.45
CA SER A 525 -12.69 -5.61 15.23
C SER A 525 -14.07 -5.30 14.67
N LEU A 526 -15.01 -4.99 15.55
CA LEU A 526 -16.24 -4.28 15.22
C LEU A 526 -15.91 -2.79 15.18
N SER A 527 -16.02 -2.20 13.99
CA SER A 527 -15.69 -0.81 13.72
C SER A 527 -16.95 0.00 13.44
N GLY A 528 -17.04 1.19 14.02
CA GLY A 528 -18.11 2.15 13.77
C GLY A 528 -17.59 3.48 13.26
N GLY A 529 -18.44 4.25 12.58
CA GLY A 529 -18.08 5.60 12.13
C GLY A 529 -19.27 6.47 11.74
N LEU A 530 -19.09 7.79 11.91
CA LEU A 530 -20.06 8.81 11.52
C LEU A 530 -19.70 9.39 10.14
N MET A 531 -20.72 9.57 9.29
CA MET A 531 -20.63 10.35 8.07
C MET A 531 -21.80 11.33 8.00
N TRP A 532 -21.64 12.45 7.28
CA TRP A 532 -22.75 13.37 7.07
C TRP A 532 -22.58 14.21 5.81
N PHE A 533 -23.69 14.75 5.31
CA PHE A 533 -23.64 15.82 4.32
C PHE A 533 -24.85 16.76 4.44
N ASP A 534 -24.63 17.98 3.97
CA ASP A 534 -25.66 18.98 3.70
C ASP A 534 -26.05 18.91 2.21
N TYR A 535 -27.34 18.87 1.90
CA TYR A 535 -27.84 18.81 0.52
C TYR A 535 -27.44 20.03 -0.32
N SER A 536 -27.13 21.17 0.29
CA SER A 536 -26.63 22.34 -0.43
C SER A 536 -25.28 22.06 -1.12
N LYS A 537 -24.46 21.18 -0.52
CA LYS A 537 -23.13 20.80 -1.02
C LYS A 537 -23.20 19.77 -2.15
N LEU A 538 -24.27 18.99 -2.24
CA LEU A 538 -24.50 18.01 -3.32
C LEU A 538 -24.48 18.69 -4.70
N GLN A 539 -25.02 19.91 -4.80
CA GLN A 539 -25.10 20.68 -6.06
C GLN A 539 -23.82 21.48 -6.35
N GLN A 540 -23.11 21.94 -5.32
CA GLN A 540 -21.94 22.82 -5.48
C GLN A 540 -20.62 22.06 -5.65
N THR A 541 -20.49 20.92 -4.99
CA THR A 541 -19.25 20.12 -4.96
C THR A 541 -19.60 18.63 -5.02
N PRO A 542 -20.03 18.08 -6.18
CA PRO A 542 -20.48 16.70 -6.31
C PRO A 542 -19.39 15.67 -5.96
N ASP A 543 -18.10 16.02 -6.08
CA ASP A 543 -16.99 15.11 -5.77
C ASP A 543 -16.64 15.04 -4.26
N ARG A 544 -17.16 15.96 -3.43
CA ARG A 544 -16.77 16.11 -2.01
C ARG A 544 -17.92 16.54 -1.11
N PHE A 545 -19.14 16.09 -1.35
CA PHE A 545 -20.28 16.48 -0.51
C PHE A 545 -20.34 15.70 0.81
N LEU A 546 -19.87 14.46 0.84
CA LEU A 546 -19.90 13.57 2.00
C LEU A 546 -18.67 13.76 2.89
N ARG A 547 -18.90 13.96 4.20
CA ARG A 547 -17.87 14.05 5.24
C ARG A 547 -17.71 12.70 5.92
N HIS A 548 -16.46 12.23 6.07
CA HIS A 548 -16.15 10.97 6.75
C HIS A 548 -14.73 10.98 7.31
N TRP A 549 -13.72 11.01 6.44
CA TRP A 549 -12.31 11.10 6.82
C TRP A 549 -11.95 12.54 7.15
N CYS A 550 -11.04 12.72 8.09
CA CYS A 550 -10.44 14.03 8.36
C CYS A 550 -9.63 14.49 7.14
N ASP A 551 -10.12 15.47 6.38
CA ASP A 551 -9.38 16.11 5.29
C ASP A 551 -9.22 17.61 5.56
N GLN A 552 -8.00 18.11 5.42
CA GLN A 552 -7.71 19.55 5.52
C GLN A 552 -8.43 20.36 4.45
N ASN A 553 -8.73 19.73 3.30
CA ASN A 553 -9.47 20.35 2.23
C ASN A 553 -10.94 20.64 2.58
N ASP A 554 -11.50 20.00 3.60
CA ASP A 554 -12.87 20.25 4.05
C ASP A 554 -13.01 21.59 4.79
N ARG A 555 -11.89 22.15 5.28
CA ARG A 555 -11.82 23.44 6.00
C ARG A 555 -12.70 23.54 7.25
N LEU A 556 -12.93 22.40 7.93
CA LEU A 556 -13.72 22.36 9.16
C LEU A 556 -12.94 22.86 10.38
N LYS A 557 -13.67 23.39 11.37
CA LYS A 557 -13.14 23.60 12.73
C LYS A 557 -13.64 22.46 13.61
N TYR A 558 -12.75 21.58 14.02
CA TYR A 558 -13.12 20.39 14.79
C TYR A 558 -12.03 20.01 15.79
N GLY A 559 -12.44 19.37 16.88
CA GLY A 559 -11.50 18.81 17.85
C GLY A 559 -12.17 18.43 19.17
N TRP A 560 -11.45 17.63 19.94
CA TRP A 560 -11.84 17.22 21.28
C TRP A 560 -11.71 18.38 22.26
N ASN A 561 -12.81 18.70 22.94
CA ASN A 561 -12.81 19.65 24.05
C ASN A 561 -12.46 18.94 25.36
N TYR A 562 -12.95 17.71 25.51
CA TYR A 562 -12.67 16.81 26.63
C TYR A 562 -12.44 15.41 26.09
N HIS A 563 -11.41 14.73 26.57
CA HIS A 563 -11.14 13.33 26.28
C HIS A 563 -10.13 12.83 27.31
N ASP A 564 -10.47 11.78 28.05
CA ASP A 564 -9.61 11.23 29.11
C ASP A 564 -8.78 10.02 28.66
N GLY A 565 -9.19 9.37 27.56
CA GLY A 565 -8.52 8.24 26.93
C GLY A 565 -9.10 6.88 27.31
N GLU A 566 -10.03 6.83 28.26
CA GLU A 566 -10.53 5.59 28.84
C GLU A 566 -12.06 5.58 28.93
N THR A 567 -12.70 6.63 29.49
CA THR A 567 -14.12 6.58 29.86
C THR A 567 -15.02 7.47 29.02
N PHE A 568 -14.58 8.67 28.59
CA PHE A 568 -15.45 9.60 27.88
C PHE A 568 -14.71 10.55 26.92
N GLY A 569 -15.46 11.09 25.97
CA GLY A 569 -14.99 12.11 25.05
C GLY A 569 -16.11 13.07 24.63
N VAL A 570 -15.79 14.34 24.48
CA VAL A 570 -16.68 15.39 23.95
C VAL A 570 -15.96 16.12 22.82
N GLU A 571 -16.42 15.91 21.61
CA GLU A 571 -15.91 16.51 20.38
C GLU A 571 -16.91 17.51 19.81
N GLN A 572 -16.40 18.65 19.36
CA GLN A 572 -17.19 19.63 18.64
C GLN A 572 -16.67 19.77 17.21
N ILE A 573 -17.58 19.71 16.24
CA ILE A 573 -17.31 19.83 14.81
C ILE A 573 -18.18 20.96 14.27
N ASN A 574 -17.56 22.01 13.75
CA ASN A 574 -18.24 23.12 13.10
C ASN A 574 -17.99 23.03 11.58
N ASP A 575 -19.07 22.82 10.84
CA ASP A 575 -19.12 22.69 9.39
C ASP A 575 -20.01 23.79 8.79
N ASP A 576 -19.39 24.95 8.55
CA ASP A 576 -20.02 26.18 8.06
C ASP A 576 -21.26 26.61 8.88
N ASN A 577 -22.45 26.13 8.50
CA ASN A 577 -23.72 26.44 9.14
C ASN A 577 -24.20 25.36 10.13
N LEU A 578 -23.42 24.30 10.32
CA LEU A 578 -23.77 23.15 11.15
C LEU A 578 -22.77 23.02 12.29
N GLN A 579 -23.30 22.90 13.51
CA GLN A 579 -22.52 22.51 14.68
C GLN A 579 -22.94 21.12 15.11
N ILE A 580 -22.02 20.17 15.03
CA ILE A 580 -22.20 18.79 15.46
C ILE A 580 -21.41 18.61 16.76
N ASN A 581 -22.08 18.19 17.82
CA ASN A 581 -21.49 17.85 19.09
C ASN A 581 -21.60 16.33 19.28
N VAL A 582 -20.46 15.66 19.46
CA VAL A 582 -20.39 14.22 19.66
C VAL A 582 -19.91 13.95 21.08
N GLN A 583 -20.75 13.27 21.86
CA GLN A 583 -20.45 12.88 23.23
C GLN A 583 -20.41 11.36 23.31
N TRP A 584 -19.26 10.81 23.67
CA TRP A 584 -19.07 9.38 23.86
C TRP A 584 -18.83 9.09 25.34
N LEU A 585 -19.56 8.13 25.88
CA LEU A 585 -19.47 7.71 27.28
C LEU A 585 -19.43 6.18 27.35
N LYS A 586 -18.54 5.65 28.18
CA LYS A 586 -18.40 4.22 28.43
C LYS A 586 -18.56 3.93 29.92
N GLN A 587 -19.28 2.85 30.22
CA GLN A 587 -19.40 2.28 31.54
C GLN A 587 -18.75 0.90 31.57
N ILE A 588 -17.85 0.68 32.52
CA ILE A 588 -17.16 -0.60 32.67
C ILE A 588 -18.11 -1.56 33.41
N SER A 589 -18.47 -2.65 32.75
CA SER A 589 -19.38 -3.67 33.26
C SER A 589 -19.17 -5.00 32.53
N GLY A 590 -19.60 -6.12 33.12
CA GLY A 590 -19.49 -7.46 32.53
C GLY A 590 -18.05 -7.90 32.20
N GLU A 591 -17.94 -8.94 31.36
CA GLU A 591 -16.65 -9.57 31.03
C GLU A 591 -16.07 -9.16 29.66
N HIS A 592 -16.86 -8.46 28.84
CA HIS A 592 -16.56 -8.19 27.42
C HIS A 592 -16.38 -6.69 27.10
N GLY A 593 -15.86 -5.92 28.05
CA GLY A 593 -15.42 -4.53 27.84
C GLY A 593 -16.51 -3.45 28.02
N GLY A 594 -17.64 -3.80 28.61
CA GLY A 594 -18.67 -2.86 29.06
C GLY A 594 -19.64 -2.35 28.01
N ASP A 595 -20.44 -1.38 28.45
CA ASP A 595 -21.47 -0.70 27.67
C ASP A 595 -20.97 0.70 27.26
N TRP A 596 -21.44 1.22 26.13
CA TRP A 596 -21.14 2.60 25.75
C TRP A 596 -22.30 3.25 25.01
N THR A 597 -22.43 4.57 25.17
CA THR A 597 -23.41 5.40 24.46
C THR A 597 -22.70 6.55 23.75
N THR A 598 -23.02 6.75 22.48
CA THR A 598 -22.66 7.94 21.71
C THR A 598 -23.89 8.80 21.48
N ARG A 599 -23.90 10.02 22.02
CA ARG A 599 -24.90 11.04 21.70
C ARG A 599 -24.37 11.97 20.63
N ILE A 600 -25.11 12.09 19.53
CA ILE A 600 -24.80 13.03 18.46
C ILE A 600 -25.89 14.10 18.47
N SER A 601 -25.48 15.34 18.71
CA SER A 601 -26.34 16.50 18.69
C SER A 601 -25.97 17.43 17.54
N VAL A 602 -26.96 17.87 16.77
CA VAL A 602 -26.77 18.78 15.63
C VAL A 602 -27.56 20.06 15.87
N THR A 603 -26.89 21.20 15.75
CA THR A 603 -27.47 22.53 15.89
C THR A 603 -27.16 23.37 14.65
N PRO A 604 -28.18 23.84 13.90
CA PRO A 604 -28.00 24.75 12.78
C PRO A 604 -27.71 26.18 13.27
N GLN A 605 -26.69 26.82 12.71
CA GLN A 605 -26.23 28.15 13.12
C GLN A 605 -26.85 29.32 12.32
N SER A 606 -27.48 29.07 11.16
CA SER A 606 -28.00 30.14 10.27
C SER A 606 -29.53 30.14 10.13
N LEU A 607 -30.14 31.33 10.24
CA LEU A 607 -31.59 31.57 10.13
C LEU A 607 -32.16 31.47 8.71
N ASN A 608 -31.32 31.52 7.67
CA ASN A 608 -31.77 31.78 6.29
C ASN A 608 -31.88 30.53 5.38
N ARG A 609 -31.63 29.31 5.87
CA ARG A 609 -31.61 28.09 5.03
C ARG A 609 -32.23 26.87 5.70
N THR A 610 -33.34 26.39 5.15
CA THR A 610 -34.02 25.14 5.52
C THR A 610 -33.52 23.99 4.63
N VAL A 611 -32.22 23.69 4.67
CA VAL A 611 -31.66 22.61 3.84
C VAL A 611 -31.62 21.32 4.68
N PRO A 612 -32.09 20.17 4.14
CA PRO A 612 -32.04 18.93 4.88
C PRO A 612 -30.61 18.49 5.16
N ILE A 613 -30.43 17.74 6.25
CA ILE A 613 -29.14 17.18 6.67
C ILE A 613 -29.31 15.67 6.76
N SER A 614 -28.38 14.92 6.15
CA SER A 614 -28.33 13.46 6.28
C SER A 614 -27.10 13.05 7.09
N LEU A 615 -27.35 12.29 8.16
CA LEU A 615 -26.35 11.69 9.02
C LEU A 615 -26.34 10.19 8.79
N PHE A 616 -25.17 9.59 8.66
CA PHE A 616 -24.99 8.16 8.53
C PHE A 616 -24.16 7.63 9.68
N PHE A 617 -24.62 6.56 10.30
CA PHE A 617 -23.79 5.77 11.19
C PHE A 617 -23.71 4.35 10.68
N TYR A 618 -22.49 3.81 10.64
CA TYR A 618 -22.27 2.46 10.16
C TYR A 618 -21.57 1.59 11.18
N PHE A 619 -21.80 0.29 11.06
CA PHE A 619 -21.06 -0.76 11.76
C PHE A 619 -20.50 -1.73 10.74
N HIS A 620 -19.22 -2.06 10.86
CA HIS A 620 -18.49 -2.94 9.97
C HIS A 620 -17.74 -3.99 10.78
N HIS A 621 -17.80 -5.24 10.32
CA HIS A 621 -17.00 -6.33 10.87
C HIS A 621 -16.08 -6.90 9.78
N ASP A 622 -14.80 -7.15 10.13
CA ASP A 622 -13.74 -7.50 9.18
C ASP A 622 -13.97 -8.87 8.46
N LEU A 623 -14.78 -9.75 9.04
CA LEU A 623 -15.25 -10.99 8.42
C LEU A 623 -16.76 -10.89 8.15
N PRO A 624 -17.29 -11.57 7.12
CA PRO A 624 -18.72 -11.80 7.01
C PRO A 624 -19.25 -12.32 8.35
N TRP A 625 -20.45 -11.90 8.76
CA TRP A 625 -21.10 -12.36 10.00
C TRP A 625 -21.53 -13.83 9.84
N ILE A 626 -20.56 -14.72 9.70
CA ILE A 626 -20.77 -16.16 9.70
C ILE A 626 -20.79 -16.53 11.18
N ASP A 627 -21.97 -16.97 11.60
CA ASP A 627 -22.46 -17.22 12.95
C ASP A 627 -22.95 -15.96 13.72
N GLU A 628 -24.28 -15.79 13.67
CA GLU A 628 -25.15 -15.11 14.65
C GLU A 628 -25.27 -13.57 14.63
N ILE A 629 -25.98 -13.02 13.62
CA ILE A 629 -26.89 -11.87 13.85
C ILE A 629 -28.26 -12.43 14.25
N SER A 630 -28.61 -12.30 15.52
CA SER A 630 -29.93 -12.67 16.04
C SER A 630 -30.90 -11.50 15.89
N SER A 631 -31.77 -11.55 14.88
CA SER A 631 -32.97 -10.70 14.72
C SER A 631 -32.79 -9.18 14.86
N ILE A 632 -32.98 -8.44 13.76
CA ILE A 632 -33.30 -7.02 13.84
C ILE A 632 -34.78 -6.92 14.22
N SER A 633 -35.06 -6.43 15.42
CA SER A 633 -36.44 -6.20 15.88
C SER A 633 -36.68 -4.69 16.05
N THR A 634 -37.72 -4.19 15.40
CA THR A 634 -38.25 -2.85 15.65
C THR A 634 -39.39 -2.98 16.65
N GLN A 635 -39.12 -2.70 17.92
CA GLN A 635 -40.16 -2.69 18.95
C GLN A 635 -41.03 -1.41 18.88
N SER A 636 -40.51 -0.32 18.27
CA SER A 636 -41.20 0.95 18.06
C SER A 636 -40.61 1.69 16.84
N PRO A 637 -41.31 2.66 16.20
CA PRO A 637 -40.77 3.45 15.10
C PRO A 637 -39.53 4.30 15.50
N ASP A 638 -39.38 4.61 16.80
CA ASP A 638 -38.34 5.50 17.31
C ASP A 638 -37.09 4.78 17.85
N ILE A 639 -37.13 3.44 17.96
CA ILE A 639 -36.03 2.62 18.48
C ILE A 639 -35.70 1.50 17.49
N LEU A 640 -34.49 1.59 16.92
CA LEU A 640 -33.92 0.53 16.09
C LEU A 640 -32.99 -0.33 16.94
N THR A 641 -33.27 -1.64 17.01
CA THR A 641 -32.44 -2.59 17.76
C THR A 641 -31.81 -3.60 16.81
N VAL A 642 -30.48 -3.72 16.88
CA VAL A 642 -29.66 -4.70 16.16
C VAL A 642 -28.95 -5.55 17.20
N ARG A 643 -29.13 -6.87 17.16
CA ARG A 643 -28.41 -7.79 18.04
C ARG A 643 -27.44 -8.63 17.23
N GLY A 644 -26.22 -8.75 17.73
CA GLY A 644 -25.13 -9.47 17.09
C GLY A 644 -24.34 -10.27 18.11
N GLN A 645 -23.54 -11.22 17.64
CA GLN A 645 -22.69 -12.05 18.47
C GLN A 645 -21.34 -12.23 17.80
N THR A 646 -20.26 -12.21 18.59
CA THR A 646 -18.92 -12.49 18.11
C THR A 646 -18.13 -13.26 19.17
N ASN A 647 -17.08 -13.97 18.78
CA ASN A 647 -16.25 -14.73 19.72
C ASN A 647 -15.59 -13.86 20.80
N GLU A 648 -15.34 -12.58 20.52
CA GLU A 648 -14.63 -11.67 21.44
C GLU A 648 -15.57 -10.79 22.28
N LEU A 649 -16.73 -10.40 21.73
CA LEU A 649 -17.71 -9.56 22.42
C LEU A 649 -18.86 -10.35 23.06
N ASP A 650 -18.97 -11.64 22.74
CA ASP A 650 -20.15 -12.46 23.01
C ASP A 650 -21.41 -11.82 22.40
N GLY A 651 -22.61 -12.14 22.90
CA GLY A 651 -23.85 -11.47 22.54
C GLY A 651 -23.85 -9.99 22.93
N PHE A 652 -24.24 -9.12 21.99
CA PHE A 652 -24.40 -7.69 22.22
C PHE A 652 -25.59 -7.11 21.45
N THR A 653 -26.09 -5.99 21.94
CA THR A 653 -27.22 -5.26 21.37
C THR A 653 -26.86 -3.80 21.10
N ILE A 654 -27.09 -3.34 19.87
CA ILE A 654 -26.99 -1.94 19.45
C ILE A 654 -28.40 -1.37 19.35
N LYS A 655 -28.69 -0.30 20.09
CA LYS A 655 -29.95 0.45 20.02
C LYS A 655 -29.70 1.86 19.51
N ILE A 656 -30.55 2.34 18.62
CA ILE A 656 -30.56 3.75 18.22
C ILE A 656 -31.87 4.36 18.70
N LYS A 657 -31.77 5.36 19.58
CA LYS A 657 -32.88 6.04 20.21
C LYS A 657 -32.88 7.51 19.82
N LEU A 658 -33.98 7.98 19.26
CA LEU A 658 -34.18 9.40 18.99
C LEU A 658 -34.62 10.13 20.26
N ASN A 659 -33.96 11.24 20.60
CA ASN A 659 -34.30 12.02 21.79
C ASN A 659 -35.27 13.19 21.49
N THR A 660 -35.48 13.52 20.22
CA THR A 660 -36.25 14.69 19.76
C THR A 660 -37.26 14.32 18.67
N ASN A 661 -38.51 14.78 18.82
CA ASN A 661 -39.66 14.42 17.97
C ASN A 661 -39.80 15.33 16.73
N THR A 662 -38.76 15.47 15.90
CA THR A 662 -38.85 16.29 14.66
C THR A 662 -39.24 15.45 13.43
N ASN A 663 -39.78 16.09 12.38
CA ASN A 663 -40.11 15.47 11.08
C ASN A 663 -38.86 14.85 10.41
N GLN A 664 -38.60 13.58 10.70
CA GLN A 664 -37.39 12.84 10.29
C GLN A 664 -37.72 11.67 9.38
N LEU A 665 -36.77 11.33 8.51
CA LEU A 665 -36.78 10.09 7.74
C LEU A 665 -35.62 9.21 8.20
N ILE A 666 -35.92 7.96 8.55
CA ILE A 666 -34.94 6.92 8.86
C ILE A 666 -34.88 5.98 7.67
N ALA A 667 -33.70 5.74 7.12
CA ALA A 667 -33.47 4.75 6.07
C ALA A 667 -32.32 3.82 6.47
N ARG A 668 -32.34 2.57 5.98
CA ARG A 668 -31.40 1.52 6.40
C ARG A 668 -31.02 0.60 5.25
N THR A 669 -29.78 0.14 5.24
CA THR A 669 -29.33 -0.83 4.25
C THR A 669 -28.21 -1.72 4.80
N LEU A 670 -28.15 -2.96 4.30
CA LEU A 670 -27.07 -3.91 4.54
C LEU A 670 -26.26 -4.08 3.26
N THR A 671 -24.94 -4.22 3.39
CA THR A 671 -24.07 -4.45 2.24
C THR A 671 -22.78 -5.14 2.66
N ASP A 672 -22.12 -5.76 1.70
CA ASP A 672 -20.76 -6.26 1.86
C ASP A 672 -19.73 -5.21 1.50
N VAL A 673 -18.72 -5.08 2.35
CA VAL A 673 -17.54 -4.25 2.18
C VAL A 673 -16.33 -5.11 2.51
N PHE A 674 -15.66 -5.65 1.49
CA PHE A 674 -14.48 -6.49 1.71
C PHE A 674 -13.24 -5.69 2.19
N GLN A 675 -13.24 -4.38 1.96
CA GLN A 675 -12.14 -3.46 2.28
C GLN A 675 -12.72 -2.20 2.92
N LEU A 676 -12.41 -1.99 4.20
CA LEU A 676 -12.93 -0.87 4.99
C LEU A 676 -12.60 0.49 4.37
N GLU A 677 -11.47 0.61 3.66
CA GLU A 677 -11.11 1.84 2.93
C GLU A 677 -12.08 2.20 1.79
N ARG A 678 -12.86 1.26 1.26
CA ARG A 678 -13.84 1.46 0.18
C ARG A 678 -15.26 1.69 0.68
N ILE A 679 -15.45 1.88 2.00
CA ILE A 679 -16.78 2.05 2.59
C ILE A 679 -17.54 3.26 2.05
N HIS A 680 -16.81 4.31 1.66
CA HIS A 680 -17.36 5.50 1.01
C HIS A 680 -18.00 5.18 -0.34
N GLU A 681 -17.30 4.43 -1.20
CA GLU A 681 -17.81 3.98 -2.51
C GLU A 681 -19.04 3.08 -2.36
N SER A 682 -19.01 2.19 -1.38
CA SER A 682 -20.13 1.29 -1.08
C SER A 682 -21.39 2.05 -0.63
N LEU A 683 -21.23 3.07 0.23
CA LEU A 683 -22.34 3.92 0.63
C LEU A 683 -22.94 4.68 -0.56
N LEU A 684 -22.09 5.32 -1.38
CA LEU A 684 -22.54 6.10 -2.54
C LEU A 684 -23.32 5.24 -3.55
N ALA A 685 -22.90 4.00 -3.77
CA ALA A 685 -23.60 3.06 -4.65
C ALA A 685 -25.02 2.70 -4.16
N LYS A 686 -25.35 2.94 -2.89
CA LYS A 686 -26.64 2.61 -2.27
C LYS A 686 -27.57 3.80 -2.08
N LEU A 687 -27.10 5.02 -2.36
CA LEU A 687 -27.93 6.22 -2.29
C LEU A 687 -28.86 6.31 -3.51
N VAL A 688 -30.15 6.53 -3.27
CA VAL A 688 -31.20 6.65 -4.29
C VAL A 688 -31.95 7.96 -4.10
N THR A 689 -32.21 8.67 -5.19
CA THR A 689 -33.10 9.84 -5.20
C THR A 689 -34.55 9.39 -5.30
N ASN A 690 -35.39 9.80 -4.34
CA ASN A 690 -36.81 9.45 -4.37
C ASN A 690 -37.52 10.20 -5.52
N SER A 691 -38.34 9.50 -6.30
CA SER A 691 -39.00 10.03 -7.51
C SER A 691 -40.24 10.89 -7.20
N ASN A 692 -40.82 10.75 -6.01
CA ASN A 692 -42.06 11.46 -5.62
C ASN A 692 -41.82 12.82 -4.93
N GLU A 693 -40.65 13.04 -4.34
CA GLU A 693 -40.22 14.32 -3.77
C GLU A 693 -38.78 14.54 -4.23
N GLN A 694 -38.54 15.43 -5.21
CA GLN A 694 -37.21 15.76 -5.77
C GLN A 694 -36.21 16.37 -4.75
N THR A 695 -36.45 16.21 -3.44
CA THR A 695 -35.77 16.93 -2.36
C THR A 695 -34.93 16.04 -1.44
N HIS A 696 -35.01 14.70 -1.54
CA HIS A 696 -34.33 13.79 -0.60
C HIS A 696 -33.60 12.61 -1.29
N VAL A 697 -32.37 12.36 -0.84
CA VAL A 697 -31.48 11.24 -1.18
C VAL A 697 -31.50 10.27 0.00
N LEU A 698 -31.99 9.06 -0.19
CA LEU A 698 -32.15 8.05 0.86
C LEU A 698 -31.42 6.76 0.49
N LEU A 699 -31.03 5.97 1.48
CA LEU A 699 -30.57 4.61 1.27
C LEU A 699 -31.65 3.76 0.61
N ALA A 700 -31.26 2.95 -0.37
CA ALA A 700 -32.13 1.90 -0.91
C ALA A 700 -32.49 0.90 0.20
N GLU A 701 -33.74 0.90 0.63
CA GLU A 701 -34.24 -0.10 1.58
C GLU A 701 -34.27 -1.47 0.90
N GLN A 702 -33.47 -2.41 1.42
CA GLN A 702 -33.54 -3.81 1.03
C GLN A 702 -34.16 -4.63 2.16
N PRO A 703 -35.07 -5.58 1.84
CA PRO A 703 -35.64 -6.47 2.85
C PRO A 703 -34.56 -7.37 3.44
N PHE A 704 -34.50 -7.43 4.78
CA PHE A 704 -33.56 -8.20 5.60
C PHE A 704 -33.79 -9.72 5.51
N LYS A 705 -33.61 -10.33 4.34
CA LYS A 705 -33.82 -11.77 4.13
C LYS A 705 -32.54 -12.59 3.92
N ASP A 706 -31.43 -11.96 3.53
CA ASP A 706 -30.19 -12.68 3.20
C ASP A 706 -29.06 -12.27 4.17
N PHE A 707 -28.70 -13.19 5.08
CA PHE A 707 -27.87 -12.97 6.27
C PHE A 707 -26.37 -13.26 6.04
N GLU A 708 -25.75 -12.65 5.02
CA GLU A 708 -24.31 -12.81 4.75
C GLU A 708 -23.52 -11.49 4.79
N HIS A 709 -24.18 -10.36 5.09
CA HIS A 709 -23.65 -9.01 4.85
C HIS A 709 -22.78 -8.43 5.98
N ASN A 710 -21.50 -8.13 5.73
CA ASN A 710 -20.55 -7.69 6.76
C ASN A 710 -20.67 -6.23 7.27
N THR A 711 -21.48 -5.39 6.63
CA THR A 711 -21.61 -3.95 6.94
C THR A 711 -23.06 -3.51 7.02
N PHE A 712 -23.37 -2.70 8.02
CA PHE A 712 -24.68 -2.12 8.26
C PHE A 712 -24.63 -0.59 8.26
N PHE A 713 -25.50 0.04 7.48
CA PHE A 713 -25.66 1.50 7.41
C PHE A 713 -27.03 1.94 7.92
N ILE A 714 -27.02 2.96 8.77
CA ILE A 714 -28.20 3.70 9.20
C ILE A 714 -28.09 5.12 8.67
N GLN A 715 -29.14 5.63 8.05
CA GLN A 715 -29.28 7.03 7.67
C GLN A 715 -30.41 7.68 8.46
N LEU A 716 -30.12 8.85 9.03
CA LEU A 716 -31.07 9.75 9.65
C LEU A 716 -31.10 11.05 8.85
N THR A 717 -32.24 11.40 8.27
CA THR A 717 -32.41 12.62 7.47
C THR A 717 -33.40 13.57 8.14
N LEU A 718 -32.95 14.81 8.34
CA LEU A 718 -33.74 15.91 8.89
C LEU A 718 -34.32 16.72 7.74
N LYS A 719 -35.66 16.80 7.60
CA LYS A 719 -36.29 17.47 6.44
C LYS A 719 -36.17 19.00 6.47
N GLN A 720 -36.32 19.64 7.63
CA GLN A 720 -36.33 21.10 7.80
C GLN A 720 -35.85 21.52 9.20
N PRO A 721 -34.53 21.62 9.43
CA PRO A 721 -34.05 22.05 10.74
C PRO A 721 -34.32 23.57 10.92
N LEU A 722 -35.03 23.96 11.98
CA LEU A 722 -35.19 25.36 12.37
C LEU A 722 -33.91 25.86 13.04
N ALA A 723 -33.57 27.14 12.85
CA ALA A 723 -32.39 27.73 13.48
C ALA A 723 -32.49 27.65 15.01
N ASN A 724 -31.40 27.23 15.66
CA ASN A 724 -31.30 26.96 17.10
C ASN A 724 -32.13 25.77 17.63
N GLU A 725 -32.81 25.01 16.78
CA GLU A 725 -33.42 23.75 17.19
C GLU A 725 -32.33 22.67 17.24
N MET A 726 -32.14 22.05 18.41
CA MET A 726 -31.15 21.00 18.60
C MET A 726 -31.79 19.64 18.33
N PHE A 727 -31.28 18.94 17.32
CA PHE A 727 -31.61 17.54 17.09
C PHE A 727 -30.60 16.65 17.83
N SER A 728 -31.04 15.60 18.52
CA SER A 728 -30.13 14.63 19.11
C SER A 728 -30.66 13.19 19.07
N PHE A 729 -29.72 12.26 18.92
CA PHE A 729 -29.97 10.83 18.96
C PHE A 729 -28.82 10.10 19.67
N ASP A 730 -29.17 8.99 20.31
CA ASP A 730 -28.26 8.15 21.09
C ASP A 730 -28.05 6.83 20.36
N ILE A 731 -26.78 6.47 20.15
CA ILE A 731 -26.34 5.14 19.70
C ILE A 731 -25.81 4.42 20.92
N ILE A 732 -26.49 3.36 21.32
CA ILE A 732 -26.26 2.65 22.58
C ILE A 732 -25.76 1.25 22.24
N TYR A 733 -24.61 0.86 22.76
CA TYR A 733 -24.08 -0.49 22.70
C TYR A 733 -24.19 -1.13 24.08
N GLN A 734 -24.75 -2.33 24.11
CA GLN A 734 -25.02 -3.09 25.32
C GLN A 734 -24.42 -4.49 25.20
N SER A 735 -23.54 -4.84 26.12
CA SER A 735 -23.03 -6.19 26.26
C SER A 735 -24.07 -7.06 27.00
N ASP A 736 -24.33 -8.27 26.51
CA ASP A 736 -25.26 -9.20 27.19
C ASP A 736 -24.68 -9.65 28.53
N SER A 737 -23.35 -9.71 28.65
CA SER A 737 -22.65 -10.04 29.90
C SER A 737 -22.86 -9.01 31.01
N SER A 738 -23.20 -7.76 30.67
CA SER A 738 -23.48 -6.68 31.63
C SER A 738 -24.94 -6.63 32.08
N ASN A 739 -25.84 -7.46 31.55
CA ASN A 739 -27.27 -7.38 31.85
C ASN A 739 -27.61 -7.57 33.34
N ASN A 740 -26.83 -8.35 34.09
CA ASN A 740 -27.05 -8.56 35.52
C ASN A 740 -26.59 -7.38 36.40
N GLU A 741 -25.68 -6.55 35.90
CA GLU A 741 -25.11 -5.38 36.60
C GLU A 741 -25.79 -4.07 36.18
N ARG A 742 -26.60 -4.10 35.11
CA ARG A 742 -27.25 -2.90 34.54
C ARG A 742 -28.53 -2.56 35.30
N GLU A 743 -28.47 -1.51 36.12
CA GLU A 743 -29.66 -0.97 36.79
C GLU A 743 -30.54 -0.13 35.85
N GLN A 744 -29.93 0.68 34.97
CA GLN A 744 -30.61 1.53 33.98
C GLN A 744 -29.78 1.68 32.68
N ASP A 745 -30.46 1.97 31.57
CA ASP A 745 -29.80 2.27 30.28
C ASP A 745 -29.07 3.63 30.35
N LEU A 746 -27.83 3.67 29.85
CA LEU A 746 -26.96 4.86 29.79
C LEU A 746 -27.46 5.92 28.80
N THR A 747 -28.64 6.49 29.06
CA THR A 747 -29.36 7.44 28.18
C THR A 747 -30.07 8.52 29.00
N GLY A 748 -30.65 9.51 28.33
CA GLY A 748 -31.52 10.51 28.97
C GLY A 748 -30.81 11.31 30.08
N PHE A 749 -31.44 11.38 31.26
CA PHE A 749 -30.95 12.13 32.41
C PHE A 749 -29.64 11.56 32.99
N TYR A 750 -29.57 10.23 33.15
CA TYR A 750 -28.40 9.57 33.72
C TYR A 750 -27.13 9.84 32.90
N PHE A 751 -27.24 9.78 31.56
CA PHE A 751 -26.13 10.15 30.66
C PHE A 751 -25.63 11.58 30.88
N ASN A 752 -26.55 12.54 31.05
CA ASN A 752 -26.18 13.96 31.25
C ASN A 752 -25.50 14.20 32.58
N GLU A 753 -25.99 13.56 33.65
CA GLU A 753 -25.39 13.63 34.98
C GLU A 753 -23.97 13.07 34.96
N GLU A 754 -23.78 11.90 34.35
CA GLU A 754 -22.51 11.20 34.30
C GLU A 754 -21.45 11.94 33.46
N ILE A 755 -21.82 12.47 32.29
CA ILE A 755 -20.94 13.33 31.49
C ILE A 755 -20.51 14.56 32.30
N THR A 756 -21.45 15.21 33.00
CA THR A 756 -21.15 16.41 33.80
C THR A 756 -20.20 16.07 34.96
N ARG A 757 -20.42 14.92 35.61
CA ARG A 757 -19.57 14.39 36.68
C ARG A 757 -18.14 14.14 36.17
N LEU A 758 -18.00 13.46 35.04
CA LEU A 758 -16.70 13.14 34.44
C LEU A 758 -15.96 14.37 33.93
N GLN A 759 -16.66 15.36 33.35
CA GLN A 759 -16.04 16.65 32.99
C GLN A 759 -15.48 17.39 34.20
N LYS A 760 -16.20 17.39 35.32
CA LYS A 760 -15.71 17.98 36.57
C LYS A 760 -14.48 17.23 37.10
N GLN A 761 -14.51 15.90 37.10
CA GLN A 761 -13.36 15.08 37.51
C GLN A 761 -12.14 15.28 36.60
N PHE A 762 -12.36 15.40 35.29
CA PHE A 762 -11.31 15.72 34.34
C PHE A 762 -10.67 17.07 34.67
N ASP A 763 -11.48 18.10 34.96
CA ASP A 763 -11.00 19.43 35.29
C ASP A 763 -10.19 19.47 36.59
N GLU A 764 -10.66 18.76 37.62
CA GLU A 764 -9.96 18.61 38.89
C GLU A 764 -8.62 17.87 38.71
N ARG A 765 -8.62 16.74 37.99
CA ARG A 765 -7.41 15.99 37.67
C ARG A 765 -6.42 16.81 36.84
N PHE A 766 -6.91 17.54 35.84
CA PHE A 766 -6.09 18.39 34.99
C PHE A 766 -5.40 19.50 35.80
N GLU A 767 -6.12 20.19 36.68
CA GLU A 767 -5.52 21.22 37.52
C GLU A 767 -4.53 20.62 38.53
N ASN A 768 -4.82 19.45 39.11
CA ASN A 768 -3.90 18.77 40.03
C ASN A 768 -2.56 18.43 39.37
N ILE A 769 -2.57 18.01 38.10
CA ILE A 769 -1.37 17.64 37.35
C ILE A 769 -0.62 18.87 36.83
N PHE A 770 -1.32 19.79 36.15
CA PHE A 770 -0.67 20.86 35.38
C PHE A 770 -0.60 22.21 36.11
N GLN A 771 -1.41 22.41 37.15
CA GLN A 771 -1.38 23.57 38.05
C GLN A 771 -1.38 24.93 37.33
N LEU A 772 -2.12 25.04 36.22
CA LEU A 772 -2.10 26.24 35.37
C LEU A 772 -2.80 27.43 36.02
N LYS A 773 -3.84 27.18 36.82
CA LYS A 773 -4.53 28.24 37.57
C LYS A 773 -3.76 28.62 38.82
N THR A 774 -3.36 27.62 39.60
CA THR A 774 -2.78 27.80 40.94
C THR A 774 -1.32 28.26 40.93
N LYS A 775 -0.46 27.67 40.10
CA LYS A 775 0.98 27.96 40.06
C LYS A 775 1.36 28.98 39.00
N GLN A 776 0.68 28.95 37.85
CA GLN A 776 1.05 29.78 36.69
C GLN A 776 0.15 31.01 36.48
N ASN A 777 -0.93 31.15 37.27
CA ASN A 777 -1.90 32.25 37.19
C ASN A 777 -2.39 32.54 35.76
N MET A 778 -2.68 31.50 34.99
CA MET A 778 -3.12 31.63 33.59
C MET A 778 -4.61 31.92 33.47
N ASP A 779 -4.98 32.65 32.40
CA ASP A 779 -6.36 32.97 32.06
C ASP A 779 -7.18 31.71 31.69
N ALA A 780 -8.50 31.75 31.93
CA ALA A 780 -9.43 30.66 31.69
C ALA A 780 -9.42 30.20 30.21
N LYS A 781 -9.31 31.12 29.25
CA LYS A 781 -9.22 30.76 27.82
C LYS A 781 -7.96 29.96 27.50
N LYS A 782 -6.82 30.31 28.10
CA LYS A 782 -5.55 29.59 27.92
C LYS A 782 -5.60 28.20 28.57
N ILE A 783 -6.27 28.09 29.72
CA ILE A 783 -6.53 26.78 30.35
C ILE A 783 -7.38 25.91 29.43
N GLN A 784 -8.45 26.46 28.83
CA GLN A 784 -9.28 25.72 27.89
C GLN A 784 -8.50 25.28 26.64
N PHE A 785 -7.63 26.14 26.11
CA PHE A 785 -6.69 25.80 25.03
C PHE A 785 -5.80 24.60 25.42
N ALA A 786 -5.25 24.60 26.64
CA ALA A 786 -4.41 23.51 27.11
C ALA A 786 -5.20 22.19 27.29
N LYS A 787 -6.42 22.26 27.83
CA LYS A 787 -7.33 21.11 27.95
C LYS A 787 -7.66 20.50 26.59
N SER A 788 -8.12 21.34 25.64
CA SER A 788 -8.43 20.87 24.29
C SER A 788 -7.20 20.30 23.58
N THR A 789 -6.02 20.88 23.78
CA THR A 789 -4.77 20.36 23.21
C THR A 789 -4.42 18.98 23.75
N LEU A 790 -4.52 18.77 25.07
CA LEU A 790 -4.33 17.45 25.69
C LEU A 790 -5.37 16.45 25.20
N SER A 791 -6.64 16.83 25.21
CA SER A 791 -7.74 15.96 24.79
C SER A 791 -7.63 15.56 23.32
N ASN A 792 -7.16 16.44 22.43
CA ASN A 792 -6.92 16.08 21.04
C ASN A 792 -5.72 15.15 20.84
N LEU A 793 -4.66 15.25 21.65
CA LEU A 793 -3.57 14.28 21.62
C LEU A 793 -4.08 12.90 22.05
N ILE A 794 -4.80 12.83 23.17
CA ILE A 794 -5.34 11.56 23.70
C ILE A 794 -6.39 10.97 22.76
N GLY A 795 -7.31 11.79 22.25
CA GLY A 795 -8.30 11.38 21.25
C GLY A 795 -7.71 11.03 19.88
N GLY A 796 -6.42 11.30 19.66
CA GLY A 796 -5.65 10.83 18.50
C GLY A 796 -5.08 9.42 18.66
N VAL A 797 -5.07 8.85 19.88
CA VAL A 797 -4.56 7.49 20.13
C VAL A 797 -5.42 6.47 19.40
N SER A 798 -4.77 5.61 18.61
CA SER A 798 -5.42 4.71 17.65
C SER A 798 -4.87 3.30 17.74
N TYR A 799 -5.62 2.34 17.17
CA TYR A 799 -5.26 0.93 17.14
C TYR A 799 -5.26 0.39 15.71
N PHE A 800 -4.05 0.12 15.21
CA PHE A 800 -3.80 -0.34 13.86
C PHE A 800 -3.44 -1.83 13.82
N THR A 801 -3.90 -2.52 12.79
CA THR A 801 -3.65 -3.96 12.59
C THR A 801 -3.32 -4.21 11.12
N GLY A 802 -2.33 -5.06 10.84
CA GLY A 802 -1.97 -5.41 9.47
C GLY A 802 -0.48 -5.68 9.27
N LYS A 803 -0.01 -5.58 8.02
CA LYS A 803 1.39 -5.83 7.64
C LYS A 803 2.04 -4.57 7.07
N SER A 804 3.29 -4.30 7.45
CA SER A 804 4.11 -3.25 6.84
C SER A 804 4.85 -3.76 5.60
N LEU A 805 5.24 -2.85 4.69
CA LEU A 805 6.10 -3.17 3.55
C LEU A 805 7.53 -2.72 3.82
N VAL A 806 8.49 -3.63 3.66
CA VAL A 806 9.89 -3.40 4.02
C VAL A 806 10.82 -3.84 2.90
N ALA A 807 11.87 -3.05 2.65
CA ALA A 807 12.91 -3.37 1.68
C ALA A 807 14.32 -3.14 2.25
N LYS A 808 15.30 -3.76 1.61
CA LYS A 808 16.72 -3.42 1.78
C LYS A 808 17.11 -2.34 0.77
N ALA A 809 18.14 -1.55 1.06
CA ALA A 809 18.56 -0.42 0.21
C ALA A 809 18.78 -0.79 -1.28
N ASN A 810 19.20 -2.03 -1.57
CA ASN A 810 19.46 -2.50 -2.94
C ASN A 810 18.37 -3.43 -3.51
N GLN A 811 17.26 -3.60 -2.79
CA GLN A 811 16.19 -4.53 -3.15
C GLN A 811 15.08 -3.79 -3.90
N LYS A 812 14.74 -4.28 -5.10
CA LYS A 812 13.75 -3.63 -5.97
C LYS A 812 12.29 -3.96 -5.61
N ILE A 813 12.05 -5.11 -4.97
CA ILE A 813 10.70 -5.58 -4.62
C ILE A 813 10.60 -5.60 -3.09
N PRO A 814 9.69 -4.84 -2.48
CA PRO A 814 9.49 -4.86 -1.05
C PRO A 814 8.89 -6.20 -0.60
N ASP A 815 9.27 -6.64 0.59
CA ASP A 815 8.70 -7.79 1.26
C ASP A 815 7.62 -7.35 2.27
N GLU A 816 6.70 -8.25 2.60
CA GLU A 816 5.75 -8.03 3.69
C GLU A 816 6.38 -8.41 5.05
N TYR A 817 6.24 -7.52 6.02
CA TYR A 817 6.47 -7.84 7.43
C TYR A 817 5.40 -8.79 7.99
N TRP A 818 5.65 -9.36 9.16
CA TRP A 818 4.65 -10.17 9.86
C TRP A 818 3.43 -9.31 10.25
N PRO A 819 2.23 -9.91 10.35
CA PRO A 819 1.07 -9.22 10.90
C PRO A 819 1.37 -8.72 12.32
N ALA A 820 1.19 -7.43 12.54
CA ALA A 820 1.43 -6.77 13.81
C ALA A 820 0.26 -5.86 14.18
N ASN A 821 0.14 -5.60 15.48
CA ASN A 821 -0.81 -4.67 16.05
C ASN A 821 -0.03 -3.49 16.63
N LEU A 822 -0.58 -2.29 16.53
CA LEU A 822 0.04 -1.09 17.06
C LEU A 822 -1.00 -0.18 17.72
N TYR A 823 -0.85 0.01 19.01
CA TYR A 823 -1.52 1.05 19.79
C TYR A 823 -0.61 2.26 19.90
N THR A 824 -0.99 3.40 19.34
CA THR A 824 -0.09 4.58 19.22
C THR A 824 -0.87 5.89 19.08
N ALA A 825 -0.31 7.00 19.55
CA ALA A 825 -0.76 8.32 19.15
C ALA A 825 -0.37 8.61 17.69
N VAL A 826 -1.06 9.58 17.08
CA VAL A 826 -0.81 10.01 15.69
C VAL A 826 -0.45 11.50 15.68
N PRO A 827 0.51 11.96 14.84
CA PRO A 827 0.89 13.38 14.80
C PRO A 827 -0.27 14.30 14.38
N SER A 828 -1.06 13.87 13.40
CA SER A 828 -2.22 14.60 12.90
C SER A 828 -3.28 13.64 12.37
N ARG A 829 -4.53 13.85 12.80
CA ARG A 829 -5.69 13.08 12.36
C ARG A 829 -5.96 13.21 10.85
N SER A 830 -5.68 14.38 10.28
CA SER A 830 -5.97 14.65 8.87
C SER A 830 -4.90 14.07 7.95
N PHE A 831 -3.63 14.43 8.15
CA PHE A 831 -2.57 14.12 7.18
C PHE A 831 -1.74 12.89 7.57
N PHE A 832 -1.57 12.66 8.87
CA PHE A 832 -0.67 11.65 9.43
C PHE A 832 -1.38 10.67 10.38
N PRO A 833 -2.49 10.00 10.01
CA PRO A 833 -3.23 9.12 10.93
C PRO A 833 -2.56 7.73 11.05
N ARG A 834 -1.31 7.71 11.51
CA ARG A 834 -0.47 6.50 11.63
C ARG A 834 0.69 6.75 12.60
N GLY A 835 1.37 5.68 13.00
CA GLY A 835 2.47 5.75 13.94
C GLY A 835 3.77 6.24 13.30
N PHE A 836 4.39 7.24 13.92
CA PHE A 836 5.73 7.73 13.60
C PHE A 836 6.67 7.58 14.80
N LEU A 837 7.77 6.86 14.62
CA LEU A 837 8.60 6.38 15.72
C LEU A 837 9.20 7.51 16.57
N TRP A 838 9.64 8.61 15.94
CA TRP A 838 10.27 9.71 16.68
C TRP A 838 9.27 10.70 17.26
N ASP A 839 8.14 10.96 16.59
CA ASP A 839 7.03 11.75 17.12
C ASP A 839 6.52 11.14 18.43
N GLU A 840 6.46 9.81 18.49
CA GLU A 840 5.87 9.09 19.60
C GLU A 840 6.57 9.30 20.94
N GLY A 841 7.90 9.49 20.94
CA GLY A 841 8.60 9.91 22.14
C GLY A 841 8.10 11.27 22.66
N PHE A 842 7.87 12.24 21.77
CA PHE A 842 7.34 13.55 22.16
C PHE A 842 5.87 13.48 22.60
N HIS A 843 5.04 12.69 21.93
CA HIS A 843 3.64 12.47 22.34
C HIS A 843 3.58 11.96 23.78
N ASN A 844 4.38 10.93 24.07
CA ASN A 844 4.32 10.24 25.35
C ASN A 844 4.90 11.06 26.51
N LEU A 845 5.66 12.13 26.27
CA LEU A 845 6.00 13.06 27.35
C LEU A 845 4.73 13.68 27.97
N LEU A 846 3.76 14.11 27.15
CA LEU A 846 2.52 14.66 27.67
C LEU A 846 1.58 13.55 28.18
N ILE A 847 1.42 12.46 27.43
CA ILE A 847 0.54 11.34 27.82
C ILE A 847 0.99 10.74 29.16
N ALA A 848 2.28 10.55 29.39
CA ALA A 848 2.79 9.94 30.63
C ALA A 848 2.51 10.76 31.90
N ARG A 849 2.29 12.07 31.76
CA ARG A 849 1.87 12.94 32.88
C ARG A 849 0.38 12.80 33.16
N TRP A 850 -0.41 12.51 32.13
CA TRP A 850 -1.84 12.24 32.27
C TRP A 850 -2.10 10.81 32.75
N ASN A 851 -1.65 9.80 32.01
CA ASN A 851 -1.83 8.38 32.29
C ASN A 851 -0.58 7.57 31.87
N LYS A 852 0.15 7.06 32.86
CA LYS A 852 1.38 6.28 32.66
C LYS A 852 1.11 4.93 31.99
N ASN A 853 -0.05 4.31 32.22
CA ASN A 853 -0.38 2.98 31.69
C ASN A 853 -0.51 3.03 30.17
N ILE A 854 -1.20 4.05 29.63
CA ILE A 854 -1.30 4.29 28.18
C ILE A 854 0.10 4.40 27.57
N THR A 855 1.01 5.17 28.19
CA THR A 855 2.38 5.33 27.70
C THR A 855 3.16 4.02 27.67
N VAL A 856 3.13 3.25 28.76
CA VAL A 856 3.84 1.96 28.84
C VAL A 856 3.30 0.99 27.79
N GLU A 857 1.99 0.99 27.58
CA GLU A 857 1.35 0.13 26.58
C GLU A 857 1.76 0.53 25.15
N ILE A 858 1.80 1.82 24.84
CA ILE A 858 2.28 2.35 23.55
C ILE A 858 3.74 1.93 23.31
N ILE A 859 4.65 2.22 24.25
CA ILE A 859 6.07 1.89 24.10
C ILE A 859 6.25 0.39 23.92
N SER A 860 5.49 -0.42 24.64
CA SER A 860 5.55 -1.89 24.55
C SER A 860 5.11 -2.41 23.17
N HIS A 861 4.00 -1.88 22.61
CA HIS A 861 3.60 -2.21 21.23
C HIS A 861 4.69 -1.86 20.21
N TRP A 862 5.33 -0.68 20.35
CA TRP A 862 6.42 -0.28 19.46
C TRP A 862 7.66 -1.18 19.57
N LEU A 863 8.03 -1.60 20.78
CA LEU A 863 9.16 -2.51 21.00
C LEU A 863 8.85 -3.96 20.53
N ASP A 864 7.59 -4.35 20.45
CA ASP A 864 7.18 -5.63 19.87
C ASP A 864 7.29 -5.66 18.32
N LEU A 865 7.46 -4.50 17.67
CA LEU A 865 7.75 -4.39 16.23
C LEU A 865 9.23 -4.64 15.88
N LEU A 866 10.11 -4.81 16.88
CA LEU A 866 11.52 -5.09 16.65
C LEU A 866 11.71 -6.39 15.86
N ASN A 867 12.44 -6.32 14.74
CA ASN A 867 12.97 -7.52 14.12
C ASN A 867 14.14 -8.10 14.90
N ASP A 868 14.57 -9.32 14.55
CA ASP A 868 15.69 -9.98 15.22
C ASP A 868 17.02 -9.19 15.16
N ASN A 869 17.14 -8.30 14.17
CA ASN A 869 18.28 -7.39 14.05
C ASN A 869 18.22 -6.17 15.00
N GLY A 870 17.10 -5.90 15.64
CA GLY A 870 16.87 -4.74 16.50
C GLY A 870 16.40 -3.48 15.77
N TRP A 871 15.83 -3.59 14.57
CA TRP A 871 15.30 -2.46 13.80
C TRP A 871 13.78 -2.32 13.95
N ILE A 872 13.31 -1.08 13.97
CA ILE A 872 11.90 -0.69 13.98
C ILE A 872 11.66 0.23 12.77
N PRO A 873 10.59 0.01 11.96
CA PRO A 873 10.22 0.94 10.91
C PRO A 873 9.95 2.35 11.46
N ARG A 874 10.47 3.38 10.78
CA ARG A 874 10.28 4.78 11.21
C ARG A 874 8.82 5.23 11.15
N GLU A 875 8.08 4.69 10.18
CA GLU A 875 6.70 5.03 9.85
C GLU A 875 5.97 3.71 9.68
N VAL A 876 5.00 3.46 10.54
CA VAL A 876 4.33 2.15 10.64
C VAL A 876 2.96 2.26 9.98
N ILE A 877 2.85 1.61 8.81
CA ILE A 877 1.66 1.67 7.95
C ILE A 877 1.02 0.28 7.96
N LEU A 878 0.00 0.11 8.80
CA LEU A 878 -0.71 -1.17 8.98
C LEU A 878 -2.16 -1.04 8.50
N GLY A 879 -2.58 -1.96 7.62
CA GLY A 879 -3.95 -2.02 7.09
C GLY A 879 -4.17 -1.18 5.82
N GLY A 880 -5.32 -1.39 5.18
CA GLY A 880 -5.72 -0.69 3.95
C GLY A 880 -5.98 0.80 4.17
N GLU A 881 -6.67 1.17 5.25
CA GLU A 881 -6.97 2.56 5.61
C GLU A 881 -5.71 3.43 5.77
N ALA A 882 -4.69 2.92 6.46
CA ALA A 882 -3.43 3.65 6.65
C ALA A 882 -2.67 3.80 5.32
N ARG A 883 -2.66 2.77 4.46
CA ARG A 883 -1.98 2.79 3.15
C ARG A 883 -2.64 3.77 2.18
N ALA A 884 -3.96 3.91 2.21
CA ALA A 884 -4.69 4.83 1.33
C ALA A 884 -4.32 6.31 1.54
N ARG A 885 -3.79 6.69 2.72
CA ARG A 885 -3.33 8.06 3.01
C ARG A 885 -1.86 8.32 2.65
N VAL A 886 -1.12 7.31 2.19
CA VAL A 886 0.32 7.42 1.94
C VAL A 886 0.61 7.26 0.46
N PRO A 887 1.30 8.23 -0.18
CA PRO A 887 1.81 8.05 -1.54
C PRO A 887 2.67 6.80 -1.65
N ALA A 888 2.54 6.05 -2.75
CA ALA A 888 3.18 4.75 -2.92
C ALA A 888 4.72 4.76 -2.71
N GLU A 889 5.37 5.89 -2.97
CA GLU A 889 6.81 6.10 -2.77
C GLU A 889 7.27 6.06 -1.30
N PHE A 890 6.38 6.40 -0.35
CA PHE A 890 6.69 6.42 1.09
C PHE A 890 6.19 5.19 1.84
N VAL A 891 5.44 4.31 1.19
CA VAL A 891 4.88 3.11 1.85
C VAL A 891 6.00 2.14 2.25
N VAL A 892 7.03 2.01 1.41
CA VAL A 892 8.12 1.05 1.63
C VAL A 892 9.13 1.61 2.63
N GLN A 893 9.35 0.87 3.72
CA GLN A 893 10.32 1.21 4.75
C GLN A 893 11.65 0.50 4.51
N TYR A 894 12.78 1.22 4.68
CA TYR A 894 14.11 0.65 4.43
C TYR A 894 14.81 0.27 5.73
N THR A 895 15.27 -0.99 5.82
CA THR A 895 15.95 -1.53 7.03
C THR A 895 17.26 -0.85 7.39
N SER A 896 17.90 -0.11 6.47
CA SER A 896 19.09 0.70 6.75
C SER A 896 18.77 2.05 7.39
N ASN A 897 17.51 2.49 7.26
CA ASN A 897 17.08 3.81 7.65
C ASN A 897 16.70 3.80 9.13
N ALA A 898 17.41 4.62 9.90
CA ALA A 898 17.16 4.83 11.31
C ALA A 898 16.17 6.00 11.52
N ASN A 899 15.85 6.28 12.79
CA ASN A 899 15.13 7.48 13.20
C ASN A 899 15.70 8.00 14.55
N PRO A 900 15.43 9.23 14.98
CA PRO A 900 15.81 9.65 16.34
C PRO A 900 15.13 8.76 17.41
N PRO A 901 15.89 8.20 18.38
CA PRO A 901 15.35 7.29 19.39
C PRO A 901 14.70 8.05 20.56
N THR A 902 13.66 8.82 20.27
CA THR A 902 13.03 9.77 21.22
C THR A 902 12.34 9.10 22.40
N PHE A 903 11.99 7.81 22.33
CA PHE A 903 11.44 7.07 23.48
C PHE A 903 12.34 7.14 24.72
N PHE A 904 13.66 7.28 24.56
CA PHE A 904 14.55 7.44 25.71
C PHE A 904 14.26 8.72 26.52
N LEU A 905 13.69 9.78 25.92
CA LEU A 905 13.23 10.96 26.65
C LEU A 905 12.09 10.61 27.62
N THR A 906 11.09 9.89 27.12
CA THR A 906 9.93 9.47 27.92
C THR A 906 10.31 8.46 28.98
N ILE A 907 11.17 7.49 28.62
CA ILE A 907 11.66 6.49 29.57
C ILE A 907 12.47 7.16 30.68
N GLU A 908 13.31 8.15 30.36
CA GLU A 908 14.02 8.92 31.39
C GLU A 908 13.06 9.59 32.37
N TYR A 909 11.96 10.18 31.89
CA TYR A 909 10.91 10.73 32.76
C TYR A 909 10.23 9.65 33.62
N LEU A 910 9.88 8.49 33.04
CA LEU A 910 9.28 7.39 33.78
C LEU A 910 10.22 6.84 34.86
N LEU A 911 11.54 6.81 34.60
CA LEU A 911 12.54 6.37 35.58
C LEU A 911 12.65 7.31 36.79
N LYS A 912 12.56 8.63 36.57
CA LYS A 912 12.61 9.62 37.66
C LYS A 912 11.35 9.57 38.53
N THR A 913 10.18 9.37 37.92
CA THR A 913 8.89 9.52 38.59
C THR A 913 8.29 8.22 39.13
N ASN A 914 8.89 7.07 38.86
CA ASN A 914 8.35 5.78 39.29
C ASN A 914 9.29 5.08 40.28
N THR A 915 8.82 4.92 41.52
CA THR A 915 9.54 4.21 42.59
C THR A 915 9.35 2.69 42.54
N ASN A 916 8.43 2.19 41.70
CA ASN A 916 8.09 0.76 41.63
C ASN A 916 8.76 0.07 40.42
N ASN A 917 9.64 -0.90 40.68
CA ASN A 917 10.45 -1.61 39.69
C ASN A 917 9.65 -2.48 38.69
N HIS A 918 8.34 -2.65 38.88
CA HIS A 918 7.53 -3.59 38.09
C HIS A 918 7.26 -3.15 36.63
N LEU A 919 7.40 -1.85 36.29
CA LEU A 919 7.21 -1.38 34.91
C LEU A 919 8.35 -1.82 33.97
N PHE A 920 9.58 -1.93 34.48
CA PHE A 920 10.77 -2.18 33.67
C PHE A 920 11.22 -3.64 33.82
N THR A 921 10.47 -4.53 33.18
CA THR A 921 10.79 -5.96 33.17
C THR A 921 12.08 -6.24 32.40
N LEU A 922 12.75 -7.36 32.69
CA LEU A 922 13.96 -7.74 31.97
C LEU A 922 13.76 -7.84 30.43
N PRO A 923 12.64 -8.41 29.91
CA PRO A 923 12.35 -8.40 28.48
C PRO A 923 12.25 -6.98 27.89
N PHE A 924 11.68 -6.03 28.64
CA PHE A 924 11.57 -4.63 28.20
C PHE A 924 12.95 -4.00 28.01
N ILE A 925 13.83 -4.18 29.00
CA ILE A 925 15.20 -3.66 28.97
C ILE A 925 16.01 -4.32 27.85
N GLN A 926 15.89 -5.64 27.66
CA GLN A 926 16.60 -6.38 26.60
C GLN A 926 16.16 -5.94 25.18
N ARG A 927 14.89 -5.59 24.97
CA ARG A 927 14.41 -5.04 23.70
C ARG A 927 15.01 -3.66 23.41
N LEU A 928 15.04 -2.78 24.41
CA LEU A 928 15.70 -1.47 24.28
C LEU A 928 17.20 -1.60 24.03
N GLU A 929 17.85 -2.54 24.71
CA GLU A 929 19.26 -2.86 24.50
C GLU A 929 19.51 -3.29 23.05
N LYS A 930 18.69 -4.19 22.51
CA LYS A 930 18.78 -4.66 21.12
C LYS A 930 18.58 -3.53 20.12
N TRP A 931 17.63 -2.65 20.37
CA TRP A 931 17.41 -1.45 19.56
C TRP A 931 18.63 -0.53 19.58
N TYR A 932 19.20 -0.25 20.75
CA TYR A 932 20.41 0.54 20.90
C TYR A 932 21.64 -0.09 20.22
N GLN A 933 21.83 -1.40 20.38
CA GLN A 933 22.90 -2.16 19.72
C GLN A 933 22.76 -2.08 18.18
N TRP A 934 21.53 -2.07 17.65
CA TRP A 934 21.30 -1.88 16.23
C TRP A 934 21.81 -0.51 15.74
N TYR A 935 21.59 0.59 16.47
CA TYR A 935 22.18 1.89 16.14
C TYR A 935 23.70 1.85 16.15
N ASN A 936 24.29 1.30 17.22
CA ASN A 936 25.75 1.18 17.34
C ASN A 936 26.39 0.33 16.25
N ARG A 937 25.66 -0.63 15.68
CA ARG A 937 26.15 -1.45 14.58
C ARG A 937 25.97 -0.79 13.21
N THR A 938 24.83 -0.14 12.97
CA THR A 938 24.44 0.30 11.62
C THR A 938 24.75 1.77 11.34
N GLN A 939 24.64 2.63 12.35
CA GLN A 939 24.82 4.08 12.22
C GLN A 939 26.19 4.57 12.72
N TYR A 940 27.11 3.66 13.02
CA TYR A 940 28.49 3.99 13.41
C TYR A 940 29.22 4.73 12.27
N GLY A 941 29.97 5.78 12.62
CA GLY A 941 30.75 6.60 11.69
C GLY A 941 32.10 5.98 11.32
N SER A 942 32.92 6.72 10.57
CA SER A 942 34.25 6.25 10.16
C SER A 942 35.31 6.34 11.27
N LEU A 943 35.08 7.18 12.28
CA LEU A 943 35.97 7.38 13.43
C LEU A 943 35.36 6.83 14.73
N PRO A 944 36.17 6.47 15.73
CA PRO A 944 35.67 6.15 17.06
C PRO A 944 34.75 7.24 17.61
N LEU A 945 33.67 6.84 18.32
CA LEU A 945 32.69 7.73 18.94
C LEU A 945 31.94 8.68 17.96
N SER A 946 32.12 8.49 16.66
CA SER A 946 31.41 9.24 15.62
C SER A 946 30.25 8.41 15.07
N TYR A 947 29.20 9.10 14.62
CA TYR A 947 28.00 8.48 14.07
C TYR A 947 27.58 9.16 12.77
N ARG A 948 26.90 8.39 11.90
CA ARG A 948 26.43 8.84 10.59
C ARG A 948 25.08 8.23 10.24
N TRP A 949 24.12 9.11 9.97
CA TRP A 949 22.83 8.77 9.38
C TRP A 949 23.00 8.13 8.00
N ARG A 950 22.43 6.94 7.80
CA ARG A 950 22.35 6.27 6.49
C ARG A 950 21.13 6.74 5.70
N GLY A 951 21.09 6.46 4.40
CA GLY A 951 19.91 6.73 3.55
C GLY A 951 19.91 8.07 2.79
N ARG A 952 20.98 8.86 2.83
CA ARG A 952 21.14 10.07 2.00
C ARG A 952 21.49 9.72 0.54
N ASN A 953 20.88 10.40 -0.42
CA ASN A 953 21.10 10.14 -1.85
C ASN A 953 22.27 10.97 -2.41
N ALA A 954 23.43 10.33 -2.61
CA ALA A 954 24.61 11.00 -3.16
C ALA A 954 24.52 11.32 -4.67
N SER A 955 23.62 10.66 -5.41
CA SER A 955 23.49 10.81 -6.88
C SER A 955 22.41 11.80 -7.30
N SER A 956 21.71 12.41 -6.34
CA SER A 956 20.62 13.33 -6.60
C SER A 956 21.13 14.64 -7.23
N ILE A 957 20.69 14.93 -8.44
CA ILE A 957 20.98 16.20 -9.14
C ILE A 957 19.81 17.19 -9.09
N TYR A 958 18.63 16.74 -8.65
CA TYR A 958 17.43 17.59 -8.59
C TYR A 958 17.28 18.32 -7.25
N GLU A 959 17.96 17.82 -6.21
CA GLU A 959 17.97 18.41 -4.88
C GLU A 959 19.14 19.38 -4.71
N LEU A 960 18.86 20.59 -4.21
CA LEU A 960 19.86 21.59 -3.86
C LEU A 960 20.83 21.07 -2.77
N ASN A 961 20.27 20.43 -1.75
CA ASN A 961 21.01 19.70 -0.72
C ASN A 961 20.33 18.33 -0.49
N PRO A 962 21.05 17.20 -0.59
CA PRO A 962 20.44 15.89 -0.42
C PRO A 962 19.82 15.71 0.98
N LYS A 963 18.53 15.33 1.01
CA LYS A 963 17.74 15.19 2.25
C LYS A 963 18.31 14.12 3.19
N THR A 964 18.01 14.25 4.48
CA THR A 964 18.36 13.30 5.55
C THR A 964 17.12 12.87 6.32
N LEU A 965 16.19 12.19 5.63
CA LEU A 965 14.90 11.76 6.19
C LEU A 965 15.02 10.92 7.48
N THR A 966 16.13 10.19 7.64
CA THR A 966 16.38 9.34 8.81
C THR A 966 16.68 10.11 10.09
N SER A 967 16.93 11.42 9.99
CA SER A 967 17.22 12.25 11.16
C SER A 967 15.97 12.93 11.75
N GLY A 968 14.81 12.79 11.10
CA GLY A 968 13.59 13.56 11.40
C GLY A 968 13.65 15.03 10.94
N LEU A 969 14.84 15.53 10.58
CA LEU A 969 15.11 16.88 10.10
C LEU A 969 15.35 16.84 8.57
N ASP A 970 14.28 16.59 7.82
CA ASP A 970 14.32 16.13 6.41
C ASP A 970 15.24 16.94 5.48
N ASP A 971 15.00 18.24 5.34
CA ASP A 971 15.74 19.15 4.45
C ASP A 971 16.72 20.06 5.20
N TYR A 972 16.97 19.81 6.50
CA TYR A 972 17.97 20.54 7.27
C TYR A 972 19.33 20.39 6.59
N PRO A 973 20.03 21.50 6.30
CA PRO A 973 21.17 21.47 5.41
C PRO A 973 22.36 20.78 6.07
N ARG A 974 22.86 19.72 5.42
CA ARG A 974 24.07 18.98 5.81
C ARG A 974 25.15 19.10 4.73
N ALA A 975 26.18 18.25 4.78
CA ALA A 975 27.22 18.28 3.78
C ALA A 975 26.63 18.14 2.37
N SER A 976 27.08 18.99 1.44
CA SER A 976 26.47 19.13 0.12
C SER A 976 26.67 17.88 -0.75
N HIS A 977 27.74 17.12 -0.51
CA HIS A 977 28.08 15.91 -1.24
C HIS A 977 28.17 14.77 -0.21
N PRO A 978 27.11 13.95 -0.07
CA PRO A 978 27.08 12.87 0.90
C PRO A 978 28.21 11.86 0.65
N THR A 979 28.92 11.48 1.71
CA THR A 979 30.06 10.54 1.66
C THR A 979 30.14 9.73 2.95
N ASP A 980 30.94 8.67 2.96
CA ASP A 980 31.16 7.88 4.18
C ASP A 980 31.95 8.62 5.26
N ALA A 981 32.59 9.74 4.92
CA ALA A 981 33.36 10.58 5.84
C ALA A 981 32.48 11.53 6.69
N GLU A 982 31.15 11.53 6.49
CA GLU A 982 30.27 12.42 7.23
C GLU A 982 30.18 12.05 8.71
N ARG A 983 30.15 13.08 9.57
CA ARG A 983 29.93 12.96 11.01
C ARG A 983 28.73 13.81 11.38
N HIS A 984 27.69 13.19 11.95
CA HIS A 984 26.44 13.85 12.30
C HIS A 984 26.34 14.05 13.82
N LEU A 985 26.27 15.31 14.23
CA LEU A 985 26.31 15.76 15.63
C LEU A 985 25.09 15.30 16.42
N ASP A 986 23.91 15.49 15.85
CA ASP A 986 22.62 15.17 16.44
C ASP A 986 22.52 13.67 16.83
N LEU A 987 22.97 12.79 15.94
CA LEU A 987 22.97 11.35 16.20
C LEU A 987 23.90 10.96 17.36
N ARG A 988 25.09 11.57 17.45
CA ARG A 988 26.00 11.33 18.60
C ARG A 988 25.31 11.70 19.92
N CYS A 989 24.65 12.86 19.96
CA CYS A 989 23.90 13.32 21.15
C CYS A 989 22.75 12.38 21.52
N TRP A 990 22.00 11.84 20.54
CA TRP A 990 20.98 10.83 20.79
C TRP A 990 21.55 9.55 21.42
N MET A 991 22.71 9.11 20.97
CA MET A 991 23.38 7.92 21.52
C MET A 991 23.91 8.14 22.93
N THR A 992 24.33 9.37 23.27
CA THR A 992 24.66 9.76 24.65
C THR A 992 23.46 9.63 25.57
N LEU A 993 22.28 10.13 25.15
CA LEU A 993 21.04 10.00 25.91
C LEU A 993 20.64 8.53 26.08
N ALA A 994 20.62 7.76 24.99
CA ALA A 994 20.21 6.36 25.00
C ALA A 994 21.08 5.50 25.91
N SER A 995 22.41 5.64 25.82
CA SER A 995 23.36 4.91 26.69
C SER A 995 23.19 5.27 28.17
N THR A 996 22.95 6.54 28.48
CA THR A 996 22.67 7.01 29.84
C THR A 996 21.41 6.35 30.41
N VAL A 997 20.32 6.33 29.63
CA VAL A 997 19.04 5.76 30.07
C VAL A 997 19.12 4.24 30.23
N ILE A 998 19.78 3.53 29.32
CA ILE A 998 20.00 2.08 29.43
C ILE A 998 20.84 1.73 30.67
N GLY A 999 21.91 2.49 30.94
CA GLY A 999 22.72 2.31 32.15
C GLY A 999 21.89 2.48 33.43
N LYS A 1000 21.03 3.51 33.48
CA LYS A 1000 20.09 3.72 34.59
C LYS A 1000 19.08 2.56 34.72
N LEU A 1001 18.55 2.04 33.62
CA LEU A 1001 17.64 0.89 33.65
C LEU A 1001 18.29 -0.37 34.24
N TYR A 1002 19.52 -0.71 33.82
CA TYR A 1002 20.23 -1.85 34.38
C TYR A 1002 20.59 -1.67 35.85
N SER A 1003 20.81 -0.43 36.31
CA SER A 1003 21.05 -0.15 37.72
C SER A 1003 19.85 -0.50 38.60
N ILE A 1004 18.62 -0.33 38.10
CA ILE A 1004 17.39 -0.65 38.84
C ILE A 1004 17.24 -2.16 39.06
N ILE A 1005 17.68 -2.97 38.09
CA ILE A 1005 17.62 -4.44 38.17
C ILE A 1005 18.93 -5.06 38.71
N ASN A 1006 19.85 -4.26 39.24
CA ASN A 1006 21.14 -4.69 39.81
C ASN A 1006 21.95 -5.62 38.89
N ASN A 1007 22.04 -5.29 37.60
CA ASN A 1007 22.75 -6.11 36.61
C ASN A 1007 24.19 -5.62 36.38
N GLU A 1008 25.13 -6.54 36.09
CA GLU A 1008 26.54 -6.24 35.81
C GLU A 1008 26.74 -5.33 34.58
N GLU A 1009 25.83 -5.36 33.59
CA GLU A 1009 25.89 -4.52 32.40
C GLU A 1009 25.72 -3.02 32.69
N THR A 1010 25.29 -2.64 33.90
CA THR A 1010 25.16 -1.24 34.36
C THR A 1010 26.43 -0.43 34.10
N ASN A 1011 27.58 -0.96 34.55
CA ASN A 1011 28.85 -0.26 34.45
C ASN A 1011 29.29 -0.06 32.99
N ARG A 1012 28.99 -1.03 32.12
CA ARG A 1012 29.35 -0.96 30.69
C ARG A 1012 28.67 0.21 30.00
N TYR A 1013 27.35 0.35 30.15
CA TYR A 1013 26.58 1.40 29.49
C TYR A 1013 26.83 2.78 30.10
N LEU A 1014 27.00 2.87 31.43
CA LEU A 1014 27.34 4.15 32.08
C LEU A 1014 28.74 4.64 31.71
N ASN A 1015 29.74 3.75 31.63
CA ASN A 1015 31.08 4.12 31.17
C ASN A 1015 31.07 4.60 29.72
N TYR A 1016 30.29 3.93 28.85
CA TYR A 1016 30.15 4.37 27.46
C TYR A 1016 29.41 5.71 27.34
N ALA A 1017 28.38 5.94 28.17
CA ALA A 1017 27.70 7.22 28.25
C ALA A 1017 28.65 8.36 28.69
N GLN A 1018 29.54 8.09 29.65
CA GLN A 1018 30.57 9.03 30.09
C GLN A 1018 31.57 9.36 28.97
N LEU A 1019 31.99 8.37 28.18
CA LEU A 1019 32.86 8.60 27.01
C LEU A 1019 32.17 9.49 25.97
N LEU A 1020 30.89 9.23 25.66
CA LEU A 1020 30.14 10.05 24.71
C LEU A 1020 29.78 11.43 25.26
N SER A 1021 29.65 11.62 26.57
CA SER A 1021 29.37 12.93 27.19
C SER A 1021 30.64 13.75 27.46
N ASN A 1022 31.83 13.17 27.31
CA ASN A 1022 33.09 13.89 27.41
C ASN A 1022 33.11 15.06 26.39
N ASN A 1023 33.28 16.28 26.92
CA ASN A 1023 33.25 17.51 26.13
C ASN A 1023 34.50 17.64 25.23
N ASP A 1024 35.67 17.16 25.67
CA ASP A 1024 36.92 17.25 24.88
C ASP A 1024 36.82 16.39 23.60
N GLU A 1025 36.28 15.18 23.72
CA GLU A 1025 36.02 14.28 22.59
C GLU A 1025 34.92 14.82 21.66
N LEU A 1026 33.87 15.43 22.23
CA LEU A 1026 32.82 16.08 21.46
C LEU A 1026 33.39 17.26 20.66
N ASP A 1027 34.25 18.07 21.29
CA ASP A 1027 34.88 19.23 20.69
C ASP A 1027 35.80 18.83 19.54
N GLN A 1028 36.66 17.83 19.74
CA GLN A 1028 37.56 17.32 18.71
C GLN A 1028 36.81 16.87 17.45
N LEU A 1029 35.64 16.27 17.61
CA LEU A 1029 34.86 15.75 16.49
C LEU A 1029 33.96 16.81 15.83
N HIS A 1030 33.37 17.72 16.61
CA HIS A 1030 32.24 18.54 16.16
C HIS A 1030 32.35 20.05 16.42
N TRP A 1031 33.29 20.52 17.23
CA TRP A 1031 33.47 21.95 17.45
C TRP A 1031 34.32 22.58 16.35
N SER A 1032 33.79 23.61 15.69
CA SER A 1032 34.51 24.36 14.65
C SER A 1032 35.02 25.68 15.21
N GLU A 1033 36.31 25.77 15.51
CA GLU A 1033 36.93 27.01 16.00
C GLU A 1033 36.78 28.17 15.00
N GLN A 1034 36.80 27.88 13.70
CA GLN A 1034 36.61 28.88 12.64
C GLN A 1034 35.23 29.56 12.70
N TYR A 1035 34.20 28.82 13.13
CA TYR A 1035 32.82 29.29 13.12
C TYR A 1035 32.27 29.55 14.52
N GLY A 1036 32.96 29.11 15.57
CA GLY A 1036 32.53 29.23 16.96
C GLY A 1036 31.21 28.51 17.23
N MET A 1037 31.00 27.32 16.64
CA MET A 1037 29.79 26.53 16.79
C MET A 1037 30.05 25.02 16.66
N TYR A 1038 29.14 24.21 17.19
CA TYR A 1038 29.09 22.79 16.87
C TYR A 1038 28.43 22.56 15.51
N ALA A 1039 29.03 21.68 14.70
CA ALA A 1039 28.60 21.44 13.33
C ALA A 1039 28.78 19.97 12.91
N ASP A 1040 28.02 19.60 11.88
CA ASP A 1040 28.31 18.41 11.09
C ASP A 1040 29.62 18.59 10.31
N TYR A 1041 30.24 17.48 9.92
CA TYR A 1041 31.48 17.47 9.15
C TYR A 1041 31.34 16.58 7.92
N GLY A 1042 31.87 17.00 6.78
CA GLY A 1042 31.83 16.20 5.55
C GLY A 1042 32.30 16.96 4.31
N LEU A 1043 32.14 16.34 3.14
CA LEU A 1043 32.49 16.96 1.85
C LEU A 1043 31.45 18.04 1.47
N HIS A 1044 31.84 19.32 1.58
CA HIS A 1044 30.88 20.43 1.55
C HIS A 1044 31.36 21.65 0.76
N THR A 1045 30.41 22.32 0.10
CA THR A 1045 30.56 23.67 -0.48
C THR A 1045 29.22 24.41 -0.38
N ASP A 1046 29.26 25.70 -0.05
CA ASP A 1046 28.11 26.60 -0.04
C ASP A 1046 27.71 27.05 -1.47
N HIS A 1047 28.59 26.82 -2.44
CA HIS A 1047 28.46 27.30 -3.82
C HIS A 1047 27.61 26.37 -4.69
N VAL A 1048 26.40 26.05 -4.23
CA VAL A 1048 25.40 25.25 -4.94
C VAL A 1048 24.17 26.09 -5.28
N GLN A 1049 23.63 25.93 -6.49
CA GLN A 1049 22.40 26.61 -6.91
C GLN A 1049 21.53 25.70 -7.79
N LEU A 1050 20.21 25.89 -7.77
CA LEU A 1050 19.31 25.28 -8.74
C LEU A 1050 19.23 26.17 -9.99
N GLN A 1051 19.53 25.61 -11.15
CA GLN A 1051 19.48 26.30 -12.44
C GLN A 1051 18.51 25.58 -13.38
N ARG A 1052 17.74 26.35 -14.15
CA ARG A 1052 16.83 25.79 -15.16
C ARG A 1052 17.60 25.40 -16.41
N VAL A 1053 17.47 24.14 -16.80
CA VAL A 1053 18.18 23.57 -17.95
C VAL A 1053 17.15 23.01 -18.95
N PRO A 1054 17.33 23.20 -20.28
CA PRO A 1054 16.47 22.60 -21.29
C PRO A 1054 16.53 21.06 -21.27
N MET A 1055 15.39 20.38 -21.47
CA MET A 1055 15.37 18.94 -21.67
C MET A 1055 15.71 18.57 -23.12
N GLY A 1056 16.77 17.79 -23.31
CA GLY A 1056 17.13 17.17 -24.59
C GLY A 1056 17.99 18.03 -25.51
N LYS A 1057 18.27 17.52 -26.73
CA LYS A 1057 19.01 18.26 -27.77
C LYS A 1057 18.11 19.33 -28.38
N PRO A 1058 18.65 20.51 -28.74
CA PRO A 1058 17.85 21.60 -29.24
C PRO A 1058 17.16 21.23 -30.55
N ASN A 1059 15.82 21.23 -30.55
CA ASN A 1059 15.02 20.94 -31.74
C ASN A 1059 14.63 22.28 -32.41
N PRO A 1060 15.05 22.57 -33.65
CA PRO A 1060 14.84 23.90 -34.28
C PRO A 1060 13.37 24.26 -34.55
N GLN A 1061 12.44 23.31 -34.41
CA GLN A 1061 11.03 23.49 -34.76
C GLN A 1061 10.10 23.76 -33.56
N GLN A 1062 10.61 23.76 -32.32
CA GLN A 1062 9.82 24.10 -31.13
C GLN A 1062 10.21 25.48 -30.60
N LEU A 1063 9.23 26.40 -30.55
CA LEU A 1063 9.41 27.77 -30.06
C LEU A 1063 9.75 27.84 -28.56
N GLN A 1064 9.43 26.82 -27.76
CA GLN A 1064 9.81 26.71 -26.35
C GLN A 1064 10.08 25.24 -25.98
N GLN A 1065 11.27 24.96 -25.44
CA GLN A 1065 11.65 23.64 -24.95
C GLN A 1065 11.24 23.47 -23.49
N PRO A 1066 10.77 22.28 -23.07
CA PRO A 1066 10.48 22.02 -21.67
C PRO A 1066 11.78 22.05 -20.86
N THR A 1067 11.79 22.79 -19.76
CA THR A 1067 12.97 22.98 -18.87
C THR A 1067 12.71 22.38 -17.50
N HIS A 1068 13.75 21.96 -16.80
CA HIS A 1068 13.67 21.48 -15.41
C HIS A 1068 14.80 22.08 -14.56
N MET A 1069 14.63 22.10 -13.24
CA MET A 1069 15.64 22.61 -12.30
C MET A 1069 16.65 21.54 -11.93
N VAL A 1070 17.95 21.83 -12.12
CA VAL A 1070 19.06 20.95 -11.77
C VAL A 1070 20.04 21.70 -10.88
N ARG A 1071 20.58 21.01 -9.88
CA ARG A 1071 21.66 21.50 -9.02
C ARG A 1071 22.95 21.63 -9.82
N GLN A 1072 23.58 22.80 -9.72
CA GLN A 1072 24.91 23.05 -10.24
C GLN A 1072 25.84 23.58 -9.14
N VAL A 1073 27.06 23.06 -9.11
CA VAL A 1073 28.16 23.56 -8.27
C VAL A 1073 28.84 24.69 -9.02
N THR A 1074 28.74 25.93 -8.52
CA THR A 1074 29.26 27.12 -9.21
C THR A 1074 30.78 27.29 -9.03
N ARG A 1075 31.33 26.81 -7.89
CA ARG A 1075 32.77 26.81 -7.62
C ARG A 1075 33.23 25.45 -7.15
N GLN A 1076 33.81 24.67 -8.06
CA GLN A 1076 34.23 23.30 -7.78
C GLN A 1076 35.51 23.24 -6.91
N ALA A 1077 36.35 24.27 -6.94
CA ALA A 1077 37.56 24.37 -6.11
C ALA A 1077 37.25 24.47 -4.59
N ASP A 1078 36.07 24.96 -4.21
CA ASP A 1078 35.66 25.14 -2.81
C ASP A 1078 35.09 23.85 -2.18
N LEU A 1079 35.01 22.78 -2.96
CA LEU A 1079 34.52 21.47 -2.55
C LEU A 1079 35.62 20.71 -1.79
N THR A 1080 35.61 20.83 -0.47
CA THR A 1080 36.58 20.19 0.42
C THR A 1080 35.88 19.55 1.61
N VAL A 1081 36.59 18.64 2.30
CA VAL A 1081 36.09 18.05 3.55
C VAL A 1081 36.29 19.08 4.66
N LYS A 1082 35.20 19.59 5.25
CA LYS A 1082 35.21 20.65 6.27
C LYS A 1082 33.95 20.61 7.15
N TYR A 1083 33.92 21.44 8.18
CA TYR A 1083 32.70 21.68 8.96
C TYR A 1083 31.64 22.39 8.12
N VAL A 1084 30.39 21.96 8.26
CA VAL A 1084 29.25 22.49 7.52
C VAL A 1084 28.79 23.79 8.17
N LYS A 1085 28.77 24.90 7.41
CA LYS A 1085 28.56 26.26 7.94
C LYS A 1085 27.07 26.62 8.03
N HIS A 1086 26.30 25.84 8.79
CA HIS A 1086 24.87 26.09 9.00
C HIS A 1086 24.51 26.03 10.49
N PHE A 1087 24.28 27.20 11.10
CA PHE A 1087 23.83 27.28 12.49
C PHE A 1087 22.30 27.09 12.56
N GLY A 1088 21.84 26.20 13.45
CA GLY A 1088 20.41 25.92 13.64
C GLY A 1088 20.19 24.85 14.71
N TYR A 1089 19.06 24.14 14.64
CA TYR A 1089 18.72 23.12 15.64
C TYR A 1089 19.81 22.05 15.82
N VAL A 1090 20.45 21.57 14.75
CA VAL A 1090 21.53 20.56 14.85
C VAL A 1090 22.69 21.06 15.72
N SER A 1091 23.10 22.32 15.56
CA SER A 1091 24.17 22.94 16.37
C SER A 1091 23.83 23.03 17.86
N LEU A 1092 22.54 22.95 18.22
CA LEU A 1092 22.05 23.08 19.59
C LEU A 1092 21.85 21.73 20.29
N PHE A 1093 22.07 20.59 19.62
CA PHE A 1093 21.88 19.27 20.23
C PHE A 1093 22.69 19.04 21.51
N PRO A 1094 23.98 19.45 21.61
CA PRO A 1094 24.72 19.34 22.86
C PRO A 1094 24.08 20.06 24.05
N LEU A 1095 23.42 21.21 23.78
CA LEU A 1095 22.64 21.94 24.77
C LEU A 1095 21.35 21.17 25.10
N MET A 1096 20.58 20.74 24.09
CA MET A 1096 19.32 20.02 24.24
C MET A 1096 19.47 18.71 25.03
N THR A 1097 20.54 17.96 24.82
CA THR A 1097 20.84 16.71 25.55
C THR A 1097 21.62 16.94 26.84
N ARG A 1098 21.83 18.21 27.23
CA ARG A 1098 22.46 18.62 28.51
C ARG A 1098 23.86 18.04 28.72
N VAL A 1099 24.62 17.91 27.64
CA VAL A 1099 25.98 17.34 27.65
C VAL A 1099 27.03 18.42 27.97
N LEU A 1100 26.72 19.69 27.74
CA LEU A 1100 27.65 20.79 27.95
C LEU A 1100 27.94 21.01 29.43
N ASN A 1101 29.22 21.17 29.76
CA ASN A 1101 29.64 21.56 31.10
C ASN A 1101 29.08 22.97 31.45
N PRO A 1102 28.40 23.15 32.60
CA PRO A 1102 27.87 24.45 33.06
C PRO A 1102 28.89 25.58 33.13
N GLN A 1103 30.18 25.28 33.25
CA GLN A 1103 31.27 26.26 33.33
C GLN A 1103 31.93 26.55 31.97
N SER A 1104 31.55 25.85 30.90
CA SER A 1104 32.21 25.98 29.59
C SER A 1104 31.92 27.34 28.93
N LEU A 1105 32.95 27.99 28.38
CA LEU A 1105 32.80 29.20 27.54
C LEU A 1105 31.95 28.93 26.29
N LYS A 1106 31.91 27.68 25.82
CA LYS A 1106 31.08 27.29 24.66
C LYS A 1106 29.58 27.37 24.99
N LEU A 1107 29.19 27.11 26.25
CA LEU A 1107 27.82 27.29 26.71
C LEU A 1107 27.42 28.77 26.64
N GLU A 1108 28.30 29.67 27.09
CA GLU A 1108 28.07 31.12 27.00
C GLU A 1108 27.86 31.57 25.55
N LYS A 1109 28.73 31.10 24.64
CA LYS A 1109 28.64 31.40 23.21
C LYS A 1109 27.28 30.98 22.63
N ILE A 1110 26.83 29.76 22.93
CA ILE A 1110 25.53 29.26 22.47
C ILE A 1110 24.37 30.09 23.04
N LEU A 1111 24.41 30.45 24.33
CA LEU A 1111 23.38 31.30 24.94
C LEU A 1111 23.33 32.70 24.31
N ASN A 1112 24.47 33.28 23.96
CA ASN A 1112 24.56 34.53 23.21
C ASN A 1112 23.94 34.41 21.81
N ASP A 1113 24.30 33.36 21.07
CA ASP A 1113 23.81 33.13 19.72
C ASP A 1113 22.30 32.85 19.68
N LEU A 1114 21.78 32.19 20.71
CA LEU A 1114 20.35 31.94 20.87
C LEU A 1114 19.54 33.23 20.92
N GLN A 1115 19.99 34.25 21.66
CA GLN A 1115 19.29 35.53 21.79
C GLN A 1115 19.44 36.44 20.56
N ASN A 1116 20.30 36.08 19.61
CA ASN A 1116 20.57 36.93 18.45
C ASN A 1116 19.42 36.87 17.42
N PRO A 1117 18.71 37.99 17.15
CA PRO A 1117 17.60 38.01 16.19
C PRO A 1117 18.02 37.73 14.75
N SER A 1118 19.28 38.02 14.39
CA SER A 1118 19.84 37.72 13.06
C SER A 1118 20.17 36.24 12.86
N LEU A 1119 20.15 35.45 13.94
CA LEU A 1119 20.34 34.00 13.91
C LEU A 1119 18.99 33.31 14.10
N LEU A 1120 18.69 32.83 15.30
CA LEU A 1120 17.54 31.97 15.58
C LEU A 1120 16.41 32.66 16.33
N TRP A 1121 16.67 33.78 17.01
CA TRP A 1121 15.67 34.40 17.89
C TRP A 1121 14.54 35.09 17.11
N THR A 1122 13.30 34.84 17.52
CA THR A 1122 12.12 35.57 17.05
C THR A 1122 11.17 35.88 18.20
N GLN A 1123 10.20 36.77 17.95
CA GLN A 1123 9.09 37.04 18.87
C GLN A 1123 8.07 35.89 18.98
N TYR A 1124 8.22 34.81 18.19
CA TYR A 1124 7.30 33.68 18.13
C TYR A 1124 7.92 32.36 18.62
N GLY A 1125 9.25 32.28 18.74
CA GLY A 1125 10.02 31.07 19.05
C GLY A 1125 11.38 31.03 18.35
N LEU A 1126 12.13 29.94 18.50
CA LEU A 1126 13.43 29.77 17.83
C LEU A 1126 13.27 29.14 16.45
N ARG A 1127 13.92 29.73 15.43
CA ARG A 1127 14.00 29.20 14.06
C ARG A 1127 14.72 27.86 13.99
N SER A 1128 14.32 27.01 13.05
CA SER A 1128 15.05 25.79 12.71
C SER A 1128 16.45 26.03 12.14
N LEU A 1129 16.59 27.07 11.32
CA LEU A 1129 17.83 27.45 10.67
C LEU A 1129 18.06 28.96 10.77
N ALA A 1130 19.31 29.37 11.00
CA ALA A 1130 19.66 30.77 11.15
C ALA A 1130 19.35 31.57 9.88
N GLN A 1131 18.82 32.79 10.06
CA GLN A 1131 18.51 33.69 8.95
C GLN A 1131 19.76 34.07 8.12
N SER A 1132 20.95 34.04 8.74
CA SER A 1132 22.24 34.25 8.08
C SER A 1132 22.71 33.08 7.21
N SER A 1133 22.04 31.94 7.24
CA SER A 1133 22.41 30.76 6.44
C SER A 1133 22.12 30.97 4.95
N SER A 1134 23.00 30.48 4.09
CA SER A 1134 22.84 30.50 2.64
C SER A 1134 21.60 29.74 2.15
N LEU A 1135 21.07 28.81 2.96
CA LEU A 1135 19.92 27.96 2.63
C LEU A 1135 18.64 28.31 3.41
N TYR A 1136 18.60 29.42 4.14
CA TYR A 1136 17.41 29.89 4.85
C TYR A 1136 16.28 30.26 3.87
N GLY A 1137 15.09 29.68 4.08
CA GLY A 1137 13.91 29.93 3.25
C GLY A 1137 14.02 29.45 1.79
N ILE A 1138 15.04 28.66 1.44
CA ILE A 1138 15.25 28.18 0.06
C ILE A 1138 14.66 26.78 -0.12
N ARG A 1139 13.83 26.62 -1.15
CA ARG A 1139 13.27 25.33 -1.60
C ARG A 1139 14.36 24.34 -2.00
N ASN A 1140 14.12 23.05 -1.74
CA ASN A 1140 15.12 22.02 -2.04
C ASN A 1140 15.04 21.49 -3.47
N THR A 1141 13.85 21.48 -4.06
CA THR A 1141 13.58 21.09 -5.46
C THR A 1141 12.58 22.09 -6.07
N GLU A 1142 12.09 21.84 -7.29
CA GLU A 1142 11.02 22.64 -7.89
C GLU A 1142 9.70 22.56 -7.10
N HIS A 1143 9.43 21.41 -6.47
CA HIS A 1143 8.18 21.10 -5.78
C HIS A 1143 8.30 21.00 -4.25
N ASP A 1144 9.52 20.89 -3.70
CA ASP A 1144 9.75 20.81 -2.26
C ASP A 1144 9.98 22.20 -1.63
N PRO A 1145 8.98 22.79 -0.95
CA PRO A 1145 9.17 24.04 -0.22
C PRO A 1145 10.13 23.86 0.97
N PRO A 1146 10.71 24.95 1.51
CA PRO A 1146 11.52 24.88 2.72
C PRO A 1146 10.69 24.37 3.90
N TYR A 1147 11.25 23.45 4.67
CA TYR A 1147 10.58 22.83 5.81
C TYR A 1147 11.35 23.10 7.11
N TRP A 1148 12.50 22.46 7.33
CA TRP A 1148 13.44 22.71 8.45
C TRP A 1148 14.46 23.82 8.17
N ARG A 1149 14.06 24.83 7.36
CA ARG A 1149 14.93 25.90 6.85
C ARG A 1149 14.47 27.31 7.28
N GLY A 1150 13.94 27.45 8.49
CA GLY A 1150 13.56 28.73 9.08
C GLY A 1150 12.38 28.65 10.03
N ALA A 1151 11.38 27.83 9.69
CA ALA A 1151 10.17 27.67 10.49
C ALA A 1151 10.45 27.21 11.93
N ILE A 1152 9.51 27.49 12.83
CA ILE A 1152 9.59 27.24 14.27
C ILE A 1152 8.86 25.94 14.60
N TRP A 1153 9.56 25.03 15.27
CA TRP A 1153 9.04 23.70 15.63
C TRP A 1153 9.02 23.50 17.14
N ILE A 1154 7.89 23.00 17.67
CA ILE A 1154 7.64 22.97 19.11
C ILE A 1154 8.43 21.88 19.84
N ASN A 1155 8.67 20.72 19.22
CA ASN A 1155 9.53 19.66 19.75
C ASN A 1155 10.94 20.17 20.11
N MET A 1156 11.61 20.86 19.19
CA MET A 1156 12.97 21.37 19.39
C MET A 1156 12.97 22.53 20.37
N ASN A 1157 11.99 23.44 20.29
CA ASN A 1157 11.83 24.52 21.26
C ASN A 1157 11.56 23.99 22.68
N TYR A 1158 10.80 22.91 22.82
CA TYR A 1158 10.57 22.24 24.11
C TYR A 1158 11.88 21.68 24.68
N MET A 1159 12.69 20.99 23.87
CA MET A 1159 14.00 20.47 24.30
C MET A 1159 14.94 21.60 24.73
N ILE A 1160 14.96 22.72 23.98
CA ILE A 1160 15.76 23.89 24.33
C ILE A 1160 15.25 24.51 25.63
N LEU A 1161 13.95 24.75 25.80
CA LEU A 1161 13.38 25.27 27.04
C LEU A 1161 13.67 24.37 28.25
N SER A 1162 13.54 23.06 28.06
CA SER A 1162 13.89 22.05 29.07
C SER A 1162 15.36 22.17 29.50
N SER A 1163 16.28 22.27 28.52
CA SER A 1163 17.71 22.45 28.82
C SER A 1163 18.03 23.80 29.47
N LEU A 1164 17.40 24.90 29.03
CA LEU A 1164 17.59 26.22 29.63
C LEU A 1164 17.10 26.25 31.09
N GLN A 1165 15.97 25.60 31.38
CA GLN A 1165 15.48 25.46 32.75
C GLN A 1165 16.46 24.66 33.62
N HIS A 1166 17.06 23.60 33.07
CA HIS A 1166 18.09 22.81 33.75
C HIS A 1166 19.33 23.66 34.09
N TYR A 1167 19.91 24.35 33.10
CA TYR A 1167 21.08 25.23 33.32
C TYR A 1167 20.75 26.46 34.17
N ALA A 1168 19.48 26.88 34.24
CA ALA A 1168 19.03 27.95 35.14
C ALA A 1168 18.95 27.51 36.62
N LYS A 1169 18.84 26.20 36.89
CA LYS A 1169 18.78 25.63 38.25
C LYS A 1169 20.15 25.20 38.77
N ILE A 1170 21.05 24.77 37.90
CA ILE A 1170 22.41 24.35 38.28
C ILE A 1170 23.29 25.55 38.62
N PRO A 1171 24.11 25.49 39.68
CA PRO A 1171 25.07 26.54 39.98
C PRO A 1171 26.11 26.68 38.85
N GLY A 1172 26.20 27.86 38.27
CA GLY A 1172 27.16 28.17 37.21
C GLY A 1172 27.10 29.64 36.80
N PRO A 1173 28.15 30.15 36.13
CA PRO A 1173 28.28 31.57 35.76
C PRO A 1173 27.19 32.06 34.81
N TYR A 1174 26.53 31.16 34.07
CA TYR A 1174 25.52 31.49 33.07
C TYR A 1174 24.08 31.14 33.49
N SER A 1175 23.86 30.74 34.75
CA SER A 1175 22.56 30.29 35.26
C SER A 1175 21.48 31.38 35.18
N GLU A 1176 21.79 32.62 35.56
CA GLU A 1176 20.85 33.74 35.47
C GLU A 1176 20.49 34.08 34.02
N LYS A 1177 21.48 34.04 33.12
CA LYS A 1177 21.28 34.27 31.70
C LYS A 1177 20.37 33.21 31.08
N ALA A 1178 20.59 31.94 31.40
CA ALA A 1178 19.71 30.84 30.97
C ALA A 1178 18.27 31.06 31.47
N ARG A 1179 18.09 31.55 32.71
CA ARG A 1179 16.77 31.88 33.29
C ARG A 1179 16.05 32.98 32.52
N GLN A 1180 16.77 34.04 32.14
CA GLN A 1180 16.19 35.15 31.36
C GLN A 1180 15.76 34.68 29.96
N ILE A 1181 16.62 33.94 29.26
CA ILE A 1181 16.31 33.38 27.93
C ILE A 1181 15.08 32.48 28.00
N TYR A 1182 15.05 31.58 28.99
CA TYR A 1182 13.94 30.67 29.23
C TYR A 1182 12.61 31.43 29.39
N GLY A 1183 12.55 32.45 30.26
CA GLY A 1183 11.34 33.20 30.54
C GLY A 1183 10.77 33.93 29.31
N GLN A 1184 11.64 34.55 28.52
CA GLN A 1184 11.25 35.24 27.29
C GLN A 1184 10.78 34.26 26.21
N LEU A 1185 11.55 33.21 25.93
CA LEU A 1185 11.24 32.24 24.88
C LEU A 1185 9.92 31.51 25.17
N ARG A 1186 9.70 31.12 26.44
CA ARG A 1186 8.45 30.50 26.89
C ARG A 1186 7.25 31.42 26.63
N THR A 1187 7.37 32.70 26.98
CA THR A 1187 6.30 33.68 26.80
C THR A 1187 5.96 33.88 25.33
N ASN A 1188 6.97 33.96 24.46
CA ASN A 1188 6.80 34.11 23.02
C ASN A 1188 6.02 32.93 22.41
N LEU A 1189 6.39 31.70 22.75
CA LEU A 1189 5.74 30.49 22.22
C LEU A 1189 4.28 30.38 22.68
N ILE A 1190 4.00 30.56 23.98
CA ILE A 1190 2.64 30.48 24.53
C ILE A 1190 1.74 31.54 23.89
N THR A 1191 2.24 32.78 23.81
CA THR A 1191 1.46 33.90 23.25
C THR A 1191 1.16 33.67 21.77
N ASN A 1192 2.15 33.23 20.98
CA ASN A 1192 1.96 33.00 19.57
C ASN A 1192 1.00 31.84 19.28
N MET A 1193 1.21 30.69 19.92
CA MET A 1193 0.36 29.50 19.70
C MET A 1193 -1.09 29.76 20.13
N PHE A 1194 -1.30 30.42 21.27
CA PHE A 1194 -2.65 30.77 21.72
C PHE A 1194 -3.34 31.74 20.74
N ARG A 1195 -2.62 32.76 20.24
CA ARG A 1195 -3.12 33.69 19.22
C ARG A 1195 -3.56 32.97 17.94
N VAL A 1196 -2.74 32.01 17.47
CA VAL A 1196 -3.06 31.22 16.26
C VAL A 1196 -4.24 30.29 16.52
N TYR A 1197 -4.31 29.66 17.69
CA TYR A 1197 -5.42 28.80 18.07
C TYR A 1197 -6.74 29.59 18.16
N GLU A 1198 -6.77 30.76 18.78
CA GLU A 1198 -7.97 31.59 18.87
C GLU A 1198 -8.47 32.02 17.49
N LYS A 1199 -7.56 32.29 16.55
CA LYS A 1199 -7.88 32.66 15.16
C LYS A 1199 -8.37 31.47 14.32
N THR A 1200 -7.67 30.34 14.40
CA THR A 1200 -7.84 29.22 13.45
C THR A 1200 -8.68 28.07 14.02
N GLY A 1201 -8.76 27.93 15.34
CA GLY A 1201 -9.35 26.79 16.04
C GLY A 1201 -8.42 25.57 16.15
N HIS A 1202 -7.20 25.65 15.63
CA HIS A 1202 -6.30 24.51 15.45
C HIS A 1202 -4.90 24.77 16.01
N VAL A 1203 -4.24 23.68 16.42
CA VAL A 1203 -2.80 23.65 16.65
C VAL A 1203 -2.12 23.16 15.36
N TRP A 1204 -1.00 23.76 15.02
CA TRP A 1204 -0.29 23.53 13.75
C TRP A 1204 1.03 22.79 13.96
N GLU A 1205 1.49 22.17 12.88
CA GLU A 1205 2.74 21.41 12.81
C GLU A 1205 3.97 22.28 13.10
N GLN A 1206 4.03 23.43 12.41
CA GLN A 1206 5.09 24.42 12.53
C GLN A 1206 4.51 25.84 12.46
N TYR A 1207 5.32 26.83 12.84
CA TYR A 1207 4.93 28.25 12.81
C TYR A 1207 5.93 29.06 11.98
N ASP A 1208 5.40 30.00 11.20
CA ASP A 1208 6.18 30.94 10.40
C ASP A 1208 7.05 31.82 11.30
N ASP A 1209 8.34 31.92 11.02
CA ASP A 1209 9.27 32.72 11.81
C ASP A 1209 9.11 34.23 11.61
N LYS A 1210 8.45 34.66 10.52
CA LYS A 1210 8.22 36.07 10.19
C LYS A 1210 6.87 36.57 10.67
N THR A 1211 5.81 35.77 10.53
CA THR A 1211 4.43 36.20 10.86
C THR A 1211 3.90 35.54 12.13
N GLY A 1212 4.49 34.42 12.55
CA GLY A 1212 3.99 33.59 13.64
C GLY A 1212 2.73 32.80 13.30
N ASN A 1213 2.22 32.85 12.05
CA ASN A 1213 1.06 32.07 11.64
C ASN A 1213 1.40 30.57 11.59
N GLY A 1214 0.41 29.71 11.84
CA GLY A 1214 0.57 28.27 11.66
C GLY A 1214 0.77 27.88 10.19
N GLN A 1215 1.63 26.90 9.94
CA GLN A 1215 1.94 26.34 8.64
C GLN A 1215 2.03 24.82 8.71
N GLY A 1216 1.89 24.15 7.55
CA GLY A 1216 1.92 22.69 7.46
C GLY A 1216 0.59 22.07 7.86
N SER A 1217 0.65 20.88 8.45
CA SER A 1217 -0.51 20.08 8.78
C SER A 1217 -1.30 20.61 9.99
N HIS A 1218 -2.63 20.40 9.97
CA HIS A 1218 -3.55 20.68 11.08
C HIS A 1218 -4.78 19.75 11.10
N PRO A 1219 -5.43 19.49 12.24
CA PRO A 1219 -4.91 19.73 13.59
C PRO A 1219 -3.67 18.86 13.82
N PHE A 1220 -2.60 19.46 14.33
CA PHE A 1220 -1.35 18.79 14.66
C PHE A 1220 -1.18 18.80 16.17
N THR A 1221 -1.86 17.88 16.83
CA THR A 1221 -1.75 17.65 18.27
C THR A 1221 -0.72 16.58 18.61
N GLY A 1222 0.23 16.34 17.70
CA GLY A 1222 1.45 15.58 17.95
C GLY A 1222 2.41 16.34 18.87
N TRP A 1223 3.66 16.56 18.49
CA TRP A 1223 4.61 17.29 19.37
C TRP A 1223 4.18 18.72 19.72
N SER A 1224 3.30 19.36 18.95
CA SER A 1224 2.86 20.72 19.28
C SER A 1224 2.00 20.75 20.54
N SER A 1225 1.50 19.59 20.99
CA SER A 1225 0.86 19.43 22.29
C SER A 1225 1.79 19.66 23.47
N LEU A 1226 3.12 19.59 23.28
CA LEU A 1226 4.12 19.92 24.31
C LEU A 1226 3.98 21.35 24.83
N ILE A 1227 3.24 22.23 24.13
CA ILE A 1227 2.86 23.54 24.67
C ILE A 1227 2.18 23.45 26.03
N VAL A 1228 1.43 22.38 26.31
CA VAL A 1228 0.82 22.15 27.64
C VAL A 1228 1.90 21.98 28.71
N LEU A 1229 2.99 21.26 28.39
CA LEU A 1229 4.13 21.10 29.30
C LEU A 1229 4.94 22.39 29.44
N ILE A 1230 5.07 23.15 28.36
CA ILE A 1230 5.70 24.47 28.38
C ILE A 1230 4.89 25.41 29.28
N MET A 1231 3.57 25.38 29.19
CA MET A 1231 2.67 26.17 30.02
C MET A 1231 2.74 25.77 31.50
N SER A 1232 2.81 24.48 31.83
CA SER A 1232 2.91 24.02 33.23
C SER A 1232 4.33 24.06 33.81
N GLU A 1233 5.35 24.27 32.97
CA GLU A 1233 6.77 24.22 33.31
C GLU A 1233 7.25 22.85 33.81
N LEU A 1234 6.56 21.79 33.39
CA LEU A 1234 6.85 20.40 33.74
C LEU A 1234 7.82 19.78 32.74
N TYR A 1235 9.12 20.04 32.90
CA TYR A 1235 10.15 19.47 32.02
C TYR A 1235 10.92 18.31 32.65
N ASP A 1236 10.95 18.21 33.98
CA ASP A 1236 12.09 17.57 34.66
C ASP A 1236 11.88 17.16 36.12
N GLU A 1237 10.63 17.03 36.61
CA GLU A 1237 10.41 16.54 37.99
C GLU A 1237 10.92 15.11 38.20
#